data_AF-A0A3D1U7F6-F1
#
_entry.id   AF-A0A3D1U7F6-F1
#
_cell.length_a   1.000
_cell.length_b   1.000
_cell.length_c   1.000
_cell.angle_alpha   90.00
_cell.angle_beta   90.00
_cell.angle_gamma   90.00
#
_symmetry.space_group_name_H-M   'P 1'
#
loop_
_entity.id
_entity.type
_entity.pdbx_description
1 polymer ?
#
loop_
_entity_poly.entity_id
_entity_poly.type
_entity_poly.pdbx_seq_one_letter_code
_entity_poly.pdbx_strand_id
1 'polypeptide(L)'
;MPMATPRPARVYLTAVTVAGFAFAAALFLLDPHPLGVSANGQLSDIQLWIFLTVFAALASIAPVPLASGLTVSVSLPPLFAAVVTLHPGLAAFAAIIGTLDTRIPGRQIPWDRFLFNRGMFAVVYGVGALVYRALVNITPGSTSALSGTFTVIAAGIIALLAMEMLNAPLVIAGVALMTRESVRKVAYRSLQGVVLSVAGLAPLGALVAYLVQPRQVQGLLVAGLIFMLLLVYREISRRSIKLDSVVRGSYIAQSRLIDKKDHSTYGHSERVGTLSEATATKMGLAADLIEQIRIGATLHDIGKIAIPDAILHKTGKLTDEEWEILKTHPQEGWEVLREQEVLARAADIVRSHHENYDGTGYPDKLSKRAIPVGGRIARVVDSYDCMTNVRDYRAWVREPFEALSEVHSLAGSWYDPAVVEAFTQVLVERDPGLGRQLAGTPSQPQASMRKALGQVPFLTLLTAHGLSNFGDMFTTTGLALTAYAATHSAWSVGAIFAARAVPNLLFGLLAGQVVDRYDRKALMIVMDLVRALLIASIPFLVHTNFLLLLGIAFMVSTASVVFNPARSAVTPDLVPAHLLQSANSALAFVERITEIGGFLCAGALLALSGIPLVFAIDAITFMLSAGFILGITFPEMIMDRPHPGASLAEVRSEIVAGLHLIRRVTLLRVLFSFSFLMAAGGSALLPLMVPLAIDHLHAGNSGFPLLEASLAVGATLGALLTGFIQTSRRGVMIILGASGMAIATIFVALSNSFVLTAIFLAGGGVANMIYLIPMVTLLQENTDSEIRGRVFAARFTLIQLGILVGLGYAGIATSGSSAGSAVGPALLISGIFMLVITGLLSLSTSLRRS
;
A
#
# COMPACT_ATOMS: atom_id res chain seq x y z
N MET A 1 -35.04 -3.69 -24.98
CA MET A 1 -34.34 -4.08 -26.22
C MET A 1 -32.93 -3.50 -26.19
N PRO A 2 -31.88 -4.25 -26.56
CA PRO A 2 -30.55 -3.67 -26.71
C PRO A 2 -30.61 -2.60 -27.81
N MET A 3 -30.16 -1.37 -27.50
CA MET A 3 -30.10 -0.28 -28.48
C MET A 3 -29.35 -0.74 -29.73
N ALA A 4 -29.92 -0.45 -30.90
CA ALA A 4 -29.33 -0.81 -32.19
C ALA A 4 -27.91 -0.23 -32.31
N THR A 5 -26.93 -1.07 -32.65
CA THR A 5 -25.53 -0.63 -32.79
C THR A 5 -25.44 0.41 -33.92
N PRO A 6 -24.87 1.61 -33.66
CA PRO A 6 -24.71 2.64 -34.67
C PRO A 6 -23.96 2.11 -35.90
N ARG A 7 -24.35 2.56 -37.11
CA ARG A 7 -23.66 2.17 -38.37
C ARG A 7 -22.13 2.28 -38.31
N PRO A 8 -21.52 3.40 -37.85
CA PRO A 8 -20.05 3.50 -37.79
C PRO A 8 -19.44 2.49 -36.81
N ALA A 9 -20.11 2.24 -35.67
CA ALA A 9 -19.68 1.19 -34.74
C ALA A 9 -19.76 -0.20 -35.38
N ARG A 10 -20.85 -0.51 -36.09
CA ARG A 10 -21.02 -1.82 -36.76
C ARG A 10 -19.94 -2.09 -37.81
N VAL A 11 -19.62 -1.11 -38.65
CA VAL A 11 -18.55 -1.23 -39.65
C VAL A 11 -17.21 -1.50 -38.97
N TYR A 12 -16.89 -0.73 -37.93
CA TYR A 12 -15.65 -0.90 -37.17
C TYR A 12 -15.55 -2.29 -36.51
N LEU A 13 -16.59 -2.71 -35.79
CA LEU A 13 -16.64 -4.00 -35.11
C LEU A 13 -16.47 -5.17 -36.10
N THR A 14 -17.16 -5.11 -37.25
CA THR A 14 -17.04 -6.12 -38.31
C THR A 14 -15.65 -6.14 -38.94
N ALA A 15 -15.06 -4.97 -39.22
CA ALA A 15 -13.72 -4.90 -39.81
C ALA A 15 -12.66 -5.54 -38.91
N VAL A 16 -12.66 -5.22 -37.61
CA VAL A 16 -11.74 -5.82 -36.64
C VAL A 16 -12.00 -7.32 -36.47
N THR A 17 -13.27 -7.75 -36.51
CA THR A 17 -13.65 -9.17 -36.48
C THR A 17 -13.02 -9.94 -37.64
N VAL A 18 -13.27 -9.49 -38.87
CA VAL A 18 -12.81 -10.17 -40.09
C VAL A 18 -11.28 -10.19 -40.14
N ALA A 19 -10.64 -9.04 -39.86
CA ALA A 19 -9.19 -8.94 -39.81
C ALA A 19 -8.59 -9.91 -38.78
N GLY A 20 -9.19 -10.01 -37.59
CA GLY A 20 -8.68 -10.89 -36.54
C GLY A 20 -8.79 -12.38 -36.83
N PHE A 21 -9.93 -12.82 -37.37
CA PHE A 21 -10.08 -14.23 -37.76
C PHE A 21 -9.20 -14.60 -38.96
N ALA A 22 -9.09 -13.70 -39.95
CA ALA A 22 -8.19 -13.91 -41.09
C ALA A 22 -6.73 -13.98 -40.64
N PHE A 23 -6.33 -13.10 -39.71
CA PHE A 23 -4.99 -13.10 -39.13
C PHE A 23 -4.69 -14.39 -38.36
N ALA A 24 -5.60 -14.86 -37.51
CA ALA A 24 -5.42 -16.12 -36.77
C ALA A 24 -5.30 -17.33 -37.70
N ALA A 25 -6.13 -17.39 -38.75
CA ALA A 25 -6.05 -18.44 -39.76
C ALA A 25 -4.70 -18.39 -40.50
N ALA A 26 -4.24 -17.20 -40.89
CA ALA A 26 -2.94 -17.02 -41.54
C ALA A 26 -1.79 -17.48 -40.62
N LEU A 27 -1.79 -17.10 -39.34
CA LEU A 27 -0.76 -17.52 -38.38
C LEU A 27 -0.69 -19.05 -38.21
N PHE A 28 -1.83 -19.74 -38.31
CA PHE A 28 -1.87 -21.20 -38.16
C PHE A 28 -1.48 -21.93 -39.45
N LEU A 29 -1.87 -21.40 -40.61
CA LEU A 29 -1.59 -22.01 -41.91
C LEU A 29 -0.16 -21.77 -42.39
N LEU A 30 0.43 -20.61 -42.07
CA LEU A 30 1.77 -20.22 -42.53
C LEU A 30 2.90 -20.74 -41.62
N ASP A 31 2.58 -21.18 -40.40
CA ASP A 31 3.53 -21.74 -39.43
C ASP A 31 3.08 -23.15 -39.00
N PRO A 32 3.09 -24.16 -39.89
CA PRO A 32 2.62 -25.50 -39.57
C PRO A 32 3.60 -26.22 -38.62
N HIS A 33 3.14 -26.53 -37.40
CA HIS A 33 3.92 -27.27 -36.39
C HIS A 33 3.27 -28.59 -36.01
N PRO A 34 4.06 -29.65 -35.74
CA PRO A 34 3.52 -30.95 -35.36
C PRO A 34 2.92 -30.89 -33.94
N LEU A 35 1.59 -30.77 -33.87
CA LEU A 35 0.84 -30.58 -32.63
C LEU A 35 0.96 -31.73 -31.61
N GLY A 36 1.26 -32.94 -32.07
CA GLY A 36 1.17 -34.18 -31.28
C GLY A 36 2.50 -34.90 -31.01
N VAL A 37 3.65 -34.37 -31.46
CA VAL A 37 4.93 -35.04 -31.27
C VAL A 37 5.51 -34.65 -29.90
N SER A 38 5.80 -35.64 -29.08
CA SER A 38 6.47 -35.50 -27.79
C SER A 38 7.79 -36.27 -27.83
N ALA A 39 8.87 -35.64 -27.38
CA ALA A 39 10.13 -36.32 -27.11
C ALA A 39 10.13 -36.82 -25.66
N ASN A 40 10.49 -38.10 -25.44
CA ASN A 40 10.87 -38.69 -24.16
C ASN A 40 10.16 -38.11 -22.91
N GLY A 41 8.85 -38.33 -22.77
CA GLY A 41 8.10 -37.98 -21.56
C GLY A 41 7.72 -36.50 -21.40
N GLN A 42 8.02 -35.64 -22.39
CA GLN A 42 7.59 -34.23 -22.41
C GLN A 42 6.14 -34.08 -22.91
N LEU A 43 5.52 -32.96 -22.58
CA LEU A 43 4.17 -32.62 -23.04
C LEU A 43 4.19 -32.04 -24.46
N SER A 44 3.24 -32.47 -25.29
CA SER A 44 3.05 -31.92 -26.64
C SER A 44 2.44 -30.51 -26.61
N ASP A 45 2.59 -29.77 -27.70
CA ASP A 45 2.01 -28.44 -27.87
C ASP A 45 0.48 -28.44 -27.69
N ILE A 46 -0.20 -29.49 -28.17
CA ILE A 46 -1.65 -29.61 -28.00
C ILE A 46 -2.04 -29.80 -26.53
N GLN A 47 -1.27 -30.56 -25.74
CA GLN A 47 -1.53 -30.75 -24.32
C GLN A 47 -1.37 -29.45 -23.54
N LEU A 48 -0.29 -28.70 -23.81
CA LEU A 48 -0.06 -27.40 -23.20
C LEU A 48 -1.13 -26.37 -23.64
N TRP A 49 -1.50 -26.38 -24.92
CA TRP A 49 -2.56 -25.52 -25.46
C TRP A 49 -3.92 -25.80 -24.80
N ILE A 50 -4.31 -27.07 -24.65
CA ILE A 50 -5.55 -27.46 -23.95
C ILE A 50 -5.52 -26.93 -22.52
N PHE A 51 -4.43 -27.17 -21.79
CA PHE A 51 -4.29 -26.73 -20.41
C PHE A 51 -4.46 -25.20 -20.26
N LEU A 52 -3.70 -24.41 -21.03
CA LEU A 52 -3.76 -22.96 -20.96
C LEU A 52 -5.11 -22.41 -21.42
N THR A 53 -5.73 -23.02 -22.43
CA THR A 53 -7.05 -22.61 -22.93
C THR A 53 -8.16 -22.90 -21.92
N VAL A 54 -8.14 -24.06 -21.26
CA VAL A 54 -9.11 -24.41 -20.21
C VAL A 54 -9.00 -23.44 -19.05
N PHE A 55 -7.79 -23.17 -18.55
CA PHE A 55 -7.62 -22.22 -17.45
C PHE A 55 -7.95 -20.77 -17.85
N ALA A 56 -7.67 -20.36 -19.09
CA ALA A 56 -8.15 -19.09 -19.61
C ALA A 56 -9.70 -19.02 -19.62
N ALA A 57 -10.38 -20.09 -20.07
CA ALA A 57 -11.85 -20.15 -20.10
C ALA A 57 -12.43 -20.09 -18.69
N LEU A 58 -11.88 -20.87 -17.75
CA LEU A 58 -12.26 -20.82 -16.34
C LEU A 58 -12.03 -19.43 -15.75
N ALA A 59 -10.93 -18.76 -16.11
CA ALA A 59 -10.59 -17.41 -15.69
C ALA A 59 -11.52 -16.33 -16.28
N SER A 60 -12.10 -16.59 -17.45
CA SER A 60 -13.06 -15.70 -18.12
C SER A 60 -14.50 -15.84 -17.62
N ILE A 61 -14.83 -16.96 -16.96
CA ILE A 61 -16.12 -17.14 -16.28
C ILE A 61 -16.24 -16.14 -15.13
N ALA A 62 -17.29 -15.32 -15.10
CA ALA A 62 -17.60 -14.40 -13.99
C ALA A 62 -16.46 -13.39 -13.64
N PRO A 63 -16.20 -12.39 -14.50
CA PRO A 63 -15.17 -11.38 -14.26
C PRO A 63 -15.47 -10.51 -13.02
N VAL A 64 -14.43 -9.91 -12.44
CA VAL A 64 -14.54 -9.10 -11.21
C VAL A 64 -15.04 -7.71 -11.57
N PRO A 65 -16.20 -7.25 -11.02
CA PRO A 65 -16.67 -5.89 -11.23
C PRO A 65 -15.80 -4.90 -10.44
N LEU A 66 -15.36 -3.83 -11.09
CA LEU A 66 -14.66 -2.70 -10.49
C LEU A 66 -15.65 -1.63 -10.06
N ALA A 67 -15.24 -0.79 -9.10
CA ALA A 67 -16.03 0.37 -8.64
C ALA A 67 -16.33 1.38 -9.77
N SER A 68 -15.53 1.40 -10.84
CA SER A 68 -15.75 2.21 -12.04
C SER A 68 -16.85 1.69 -12.97
N GLY A 69 -17.47 0.54 -12.65
CA GLY A 69 -18.43 -0.15 -13.51
C GLY A 69 -17.80 -1.02 -14.61
N LEU A 70 -16.46 -1.04 -14.71
CA LEU A 70 -15.71 -1.94 -15.60
C LEU A 70 -15.60 -3.34 -14.99
N THR A 71 -15.33 -4.35 -15.81
CA THR A 71 -15.06 -5.72 -15.34
C THR A 71 -13.66 -6.16 -15.73
N VAL A 72 -12.90 -6.72 -14.80
CA VAL A 72 -11.57 -7.27 -15.06
C VAL A 72 -11.65 -8.78 -15.09
N SER A 73 -11.18 -9.37 -16.18
CA SER A 73 -10.95 -10.82 -16.26
C SER A 73 -9.58 -11.15 -15.68
N VAL A 74 -9.47 -12.30 -15.01
CA VAL A 74 -8.19 -12.84 -14.54
C VAL A 74 -7.59 -13.82 -15.55
N SER A 75 -7.98 -13.72 -16.83
CA SER A 75 -7.53 -14.60 -17.92
C SER A 75 -6.18 -14.19 -18.53
N LEU A 76 -5.62 -13.04 -18.15
CA LEU A 76 -4.32 -12.58 -18.65
C LEU A 76 -3.17 -13.56 -18.35
N PRO A 77 -3.02 -14.14 -17.14
CA PRO A 77 -1.94 -15.06 -16.83
C PRO A 77 -1.85 -16.30 -17.76
N PRO A 78 -2.91 -17.12 -17.96
CA PRO A 78 -2.83 -18.27 -18.87
C PRO A 78 -2.63 -17.86 -20.33
N LEU A 79 -3.16 -16.72 -20.76
CA LEU A 79 -3.01 -16.26 -22.14
C LEU A 79 -1.64 -15.64 -22.41
N PHE A 80 -1.04 -14.96 -21.43
CA PHE A 80 0.33 -14.48 -21.53
C PHE A 80 1.32 -15.64 -21.47
N ALA A 81 1.06 -16.67 -20.67
CA ALA A 81 1.82 -17.92 -20.72
C ALA A 81 1.73 -18.58 -22.11
N ALA A 82 0.56 -18.55 -22.76
CA ALA A 82 0.40 -19.05 -24.12
C ALA A 82 1.22 -18.23 -25.13
N VAL A 83 1.26 -16.91 -25.00
CA VAL A 83 2.08 -16.01 -25.84
C VAL A 83 3.57 -16.35 -25.77
N VAL A 84 4.06 -16.68 -24.58
CA VAL A 84 5.48 -16.98 -24.34
C VAL A 84 5.85 -18.42 -24.75
N THR A 85 4.93 -19.38 -24.59
CA THR A 85 5.27 -20.82 -24.67
C THR A 85 4.73 -21.57 -25.89
N LEU A 86 3.76 -20.99 -26.60
CA LEU A 86 3.12 -21.61 -27.78
C LEU A 86 3.49 -20.91 -29.09
N HIS A 87 3.10 -21.52 -30.20
CA HIS A 87 3.17 -20.89 -31.52
C HIS A 87 2.14 -19.77 -31.66
N PRO A 88 2.40 -18.72 -32.48
CA PRO A 88 1.51 -17.57 -32.60
C PRO A 88 0.07 -17.94 -32.97
N GLY A 89 -0.11 -18.91 -33.87
CA GLY A 89 -1.43 -19.43 -34.22
C GLY A 89 -2.14 -20.07 -33.02
N LEU A 90 -1.45 -20.93 -32.27
CA LEU A 90 -1.98 -21.58 -31.07
C LEU A 90 -2.33 -20.58 -29.97
N ALA A 91 -1.47 -19.57 -29.74
CA ALA A 91 -1.74 -18.50 -28.79
C ALA A 91 -2.98 -17.68 -29.18
N ALA A 92 -3.14 -17.35 -30.47
CA ALA A 92 -4.33 -16.67 -30.98
C ALA A 92 -5.61 -17.51 -30.78
N PHE A 93 -5.57 -18.81 -31.09
CA PHE A 93 -6.71 -19.71 -30.87
C PHE A 93 -7.03 -19.92 -29.38
N ALA A 94 -6.00 -20.01 -28.53
CA ALA A 94 -6.18 -20.06 -27.08
C ALA A 94 -6.90 -18.80 -26.58
N ALA A 95 -6.59 -17.63 -27.13
CA ALA A 95 -7.26 -16.38 -26.79
C ALA A 95 -8.72 -16.34 -27.29
N ILE A 96 -8.99 -16.80 -28.52
CA ILE A 96 -10.36 -16.85 -29.08
C ILE A 96 -11.29 -17.71 -28.21
N ILE A 97 -10.84 -18.92 -27.86
CA ILE A 97 -11.63 -19.91 -27.12
C ILE A 97 -11.58 -19.63 -25.62
N GLY A 98 -10.39 -19.39 -25.09
CA GLY A 98 -10.14 -19.19 -23.67
C GLY A 98 -10.75 -17.92 -23.11
N THR A 99 -11.17 -16.96 -23.93
CA THR A 99 -11.88 -15.76 -23.45
C THR A 99 -13.40 -15.88 -23.53
N LEU A 100 -13.95 -17.08 -23.81
CA LEU A 100 -15.40 -17.30 -23.83
C LEU A 100 -15.95 -17.13 -22.41
N ASP A 101 -16.92 -16.25 -22.25
CA ASP A 101 -17.58 -16.01 -20.98
C ASP A 101 -18.99 -16.63 -20.97
N THR A 102 -19.72 -16.44 -19.86
CA THR A 102 -21.02 -17.06 -19.66
C THR A 102 -22.14 -16.42 -20.48
N ARG A 103 -21.89 -15.34 -21.23
CA ARG A 103 -22.92 -14.61 -21.96
C ARG A 103 -23.24 -15.33 -23.26
N ILE A 104 -24.53 -15.63 -23.45
CA ILE A 104 -25.01 -16.32 -24.66
C ILE A 104 -25.12 -15.32 -25.83
N PRO A 105 -24.40 -15.51 -26.95
CA PRO A 105 -24.49 -14.67 -28.14
C PRO A 105 -25.92 -14.64 -28.71
N GLY A 106 -26.36 -13.48 -29.17
CA GLY A 106 -27.72 -13.28 -29.72
C GLY A 106 -28.82 -13.18 -28.66
N ARG A 107 -28.59 -13.62 -27.41
CA ARG A 107 -29.54 -13.48 -26.29
C ARG A 107 -29.11 -12.40 -25.31
N GLN A 108 -27.89 -12.51 -24.78
CA GLN A 108 -27.37 -11.63 -23.72
C GLN A 108 -26.31 -10.66 -24.24
N ILE A 109 -25.58 -11.04 -25.30
CA ILE A 109 -24.63 -10.19 -25.99
C ILE A 109 -24.92 -10.17 -27.50
N PRO A 110 -25.00 -8.99 -28.14
CA PRO A 110 -25.09 -8.90 -29.60
C PRO A 110 -23.95 -9.61 -30.32
N TRP A 111 -24.25 -10.25 -31.44
CA TRP A 111 -23.28 -11.02 -32.24
C TRP A 111 -22.08 -10.19 -32.70
N ASP A 112 -22.32 -8.96 -33.13
CA ASP A 112 -21.26 -8.03 -33.58
C ASP A 112 -20.23 -7.76 -32.47
N ARG A 113 -20.66 -7.55 -31.23
CA ARG A 113 -19.78 -7.33 -30.07
C ARG A 113 -19.07 -8.59 -29.62
N PHE A 114 -19.77 -9.72 -29.66
CA PHE A 114 -19.19 -11.01 -29.31
C PHE A 114 -18.05 -11.38 -30.27
N LEU A 115 -18.31 -11.32 -31.57
CA LEU A 115 -17.34 -11.64 -32.61
C LEU A 115 -16.20 -10.62 -32.66
N PHE A 116 -16.47 -9.34 -32.41
CA PHE A 116 -15.44 -8.31 -32.27
C PHE A 116 -14.42 -8.68 -31.20
N ASN A 117 -14.87 -9.06 -30.00
CA ASN A 117 -13.95 -9.46 -28.94
C ASN A 117 -13.09 -10.67 -29.35
N ARG A 118 -13.64 -11.63 -30.11
CA ARG A 118 -12.89 -12.79 -30.59
C ARG A 118 -11.80 -12.39 -31.59
N GLY A 119 -12.17 -11.61 -32.61
CA GLY A 119 -11.23 -11.13 -33.61
C GLY A 119 -10.15 -10.25 -32.98
N MET A 120 -10.54 -9.32 -32.10
CA MET A 120 -9.61 -8.45 -31.39
C MET A 120 -8.60 -9.25 -30.56
N PHE A 121 -9.04 -10.22 -29.74
CA PHE A 121 -8.12 -11.04 -28.95
C PHE A 121 -7.21 -11.90 -29.83
N ALA A 122 -7.70 -12.40 -30.97
CA ALA A 122 -6.85 -13.12 -31.91
C ALA A 122 -5.67 -12.27 -32.41
N VAL A 123 -5.93 -10.99 -32.76
CA VAL A 123 -4.87 -10.04 -33.15
C VAL A 123 -3.94 -9.75 -31.98
N VAL A 124 -4.48 -9.37 -30.82
CA VAL A 124 -3.69 -8.94 -29.66
C VAL A 124 -2.70 -10.03 -29.23
N TYR A 125 -3.19 -11.25 -28.99
CA TYR A 125 -2.35 -12.33 -28.49
C TYR A 125 -1.50 -12.98 -29.59
N GLY A 126 -2.00 -13.02 -30.84
CA GLY A 126 -1.21 -13.47 -31.99
C GLY A 126 -0.02 -12.56 -32.29
N VAL A 127 -0.23 -11.23 -32.30
CA VAL A 127 0.86 -10.25 -32.47
C VAL A 127 1.80 -10.26 -31.28
N GLY A 128 1.29 -10.38 -30.04
CA GLY A 128 2.15 -10.54 -28.86
C GLY A 128 3.10 -11.73 -28.99
N ALA A 129 2.61 -12.89 -29.44
CA ALA A 129 3.42 -14.08 -29.66
C ALA A 129 4.44 -13.92 -30.80
N LEU A 130 4.07 -13.22 -31.88
CA LEU A 130 5.01 -12.87 -32.96
C LEU A 130 6.12 -11.95 -32.46
N VAL A 131 5.79 -10.90 -31.72
CA VAL A 131 6.75 -9.93 -31.16
C VAL A 131 7.71 -10.65 -30.22
N TYR A 132 7.19 -11.46 -29.31
CA TYR A 132 8.00 -12.26 -28.39
C TYR A 132 9.02 -13.12 -29.15
N ARG A 133 8.54 -13.92 -30.12
CA ARG A 133 9.40 -14.82 -30.91
C ARG A 133 10.40 -14.07 -31.78
N ALA A 134 9.99 -12.97 -32.40
CA ALA A 134 10.90 -12.14 -33.19
C ALA A 134 12.05 -11.63 -32.32
N LEU A 135 11.76 -11.10 -31.12
CA LEU A 135 12.77 -10.58 -30.20
C LEU A 135 13.72 -11.66 -29.67
N VAL A 136 13.18 -12.83 -29.32
CA VAL A 136 14.00 -13.98 -28.91
C VAL A 136 14.89 -14.47 -30.07
N ASN A 137 14.38 -14.47 -31.31
CA ASN A 137 15.13 -14.91 -32.49
C ASN A 137 16.16 -13.89 -33.00
N ILE A 138 16.02 -12.59 -32.69
CA ILE A 138 16.95 -11.51 -33.08
C ILE A 138 18.26 -11.55 -32.27
N THR A 139 18.30 -12.30 -31.16
CA THR A 139 19.50 -12.47 -30.33
C THR A 139 19.98 -13.92 -30.32
N PRO A 140 20.29 -14.52 -31.48
CA PRO A 140 20.87 -15.85 -31.52
C PRO A 140 22.30 -15.78 -31.01
N GLY A 141 22.62 -16.54 -29.95
CA GLY A 141 24.02 -16.80 -29.59
C GLY A 141 24.70 -15.74 -28.73
N SER A 142 24.01 -15.19 -27.73
CA SER A 142 24.75 -14.60 -26.61
C SER A 142 25.44 -15.75 -25.85
N THR A 143 26.76 -15.81 -25.88
CA THR A 143 27.56 -16.94 -25.35
C THR A 143 27.46 -17.12 -23.83
N SER A 144 26.82 -16.19 -23.11
CA SER A 144 26.53 -16.32 -21.68
C SER A 144 25.05 -16.69 -21.45
N ALA A 145 24.79 -17.62 -20.52
CA ALA A 145 23.44 -18.02 -20.12
C ALA A 145 22.58 -16.83 -19.59
N LEU A 146 23.24 -15.80 -19.09
CA LEU A 146 22.61 -14.61 -18.49
C LEU A 146 22.05 -13.64 -19.53
N SER A 147 22.77 -13.41 -20.64
CA SER A 147 22.26 -12.59 -21.74
C SER A 147 21.05 -13.23 -22.43
N GLY A 148 20.99 -14.57 -22.49
CA GLY A 148 19.80 -15.29 -22.95
C GLY A 148 18.57 -15.09 -22.04
N THR A 149 18.78 -15.06 -20.72
CA THR A 149 17.69 -14.87 -19.75
C THR A 149 17.14 -13.44 -19.77
N PHE A 150 18.02 -12.43 -19.86
CA PHE A 150 17.60 -11.03 -20.02
C PHE A 150 16.82 -10.80 -21.32
N THR A 151 17.28 -11.36 -22.43
CA THR A 151 16.56 -11.31 -23.70
C THR A 151 15.14 -11.86 -23.56
N VAL A 152 14.99 -13.04 -22.95
CA VAL A 152 13.68 -13.69 -22.79
C VAL A 152 12.73 -12.82 -21.96
N ILE A 153 13.22 -12.20 -20.90
CA ILE A 153 12.40 -11.35 -20.03
C ILE A 153 12.07 -10.02 -20.72
N ALA A 154 13.04 -9.38 -21.36
CA ALA A 154 12.83 -8.15 -22.13
C ALA A 154 11.84 -8.39 -23.28
N ALA A 155 11.97 -9.51 -24.00
CA ALA A 155 11.04 -9.92 -25.04
C ALA A 155 9.63 -10.14 -24.47
N GLY A 156 9.50 -10.76 -23.30
CA GLY A 156 8.22 -10.92 -22.61
C GLY A 156 7.57 -9.58 -22.25
N ILE A 157 8.34 -8.65 -21.69
CA ILE A 157 7.85 -7.31 -21.34
C ILE A 157 7.44 -6.53 -22.59
N ILE A 158 8.24 -6.53 -23.65
CA ILE A 158 7.92 -5.83 -24.90
C ILE A 158 6.69 -6.46 -25.56
N ALA A 159 6.55 -7.79 -25.56
CA ALA A 159 5.37 -8.48 -26.06
C ALA A 159 4.11 -8.09 -25.27
N LEU A 160 4.21 -8.02 -23.94
CA LEU A 160 3.11 -7.55 -23.08
C LEU A 160 2.71 -6.10 -23.40
N LEU A 161 3.69 -5.20 -23.54
CA LEU A 161 3.43 -3.81 -23.90
C LEU A 161 2.78 -3.70 -25.29
N ALA A 162 3.25 -4.49 -26.26
CA ALA A 162 2.66 -4.54 -27.59
C ALA A 162 1.20 -5.02 -27.54
N MET A 163 0.90 -6.04 -26.73
CA MET A 163 -0.46 -6.52 -26.52
C MET A 163 -1.36 -5.41 -25.98
N GLU A 164 -0.93 -4.66 -24.97
CA GLU A 164 -1.74 -3.58 -24.38
C GLU A 164 -1.87 -2.35 -25.30
N MET A 165 -0.81 -2.01 -26.03
CA MET A 165 -0.83 -0.95 -27.05
C MET A 165 -1.76 -1.28 -28.22
N LEU A 166 -2.07 -2.56 -28.46
CA LEU A 166 -3.10 -2.98 -29.42
C LEU A 166 -4.48 -3.04 -28.79
N ASN A 167 -4.59 -3.65 -27.61
CA ASN A 167 -5.86 -3.91 -26.94
C ASN A 167 -6.58 -2.61 -26.55
N ALA A 168 -5.90 -1.69 -25.86
CA ALA A 168 -6.56 -0.50 -25.33
C ALA A 168 -7.16 0.41 -26.41
N PRO A 169 -6.45 0.77 -27.51
CA PRO A 169 -7.03 1.60 -28.57
C PRO A 169 -8.21 0.92 -29.27
N LEU A 170 -8.15 -0.39 -29.52
CA LEU A 170 -9.22 -1.13 -30.19
C LEU A 170 -10.51 -1.12 -29.35
N VAL A 171 -10.38 -1.38 -28.03
CA VAL A 171 -11.51 -1.31 -27.10
C VAL A 171 -12.05 0.11 -26.95
N ILE A 172 -11.17 1.10 -26.77
CA ILE A 172 -11.56 2.50 -26.59
C ILE A 172 -12.32 3.02 -27.82
N ALA A 173 -11.83 2.74 -29.03
CA ALA A 173 -12.49 3.14 -30.27
C ALA A 173 -13.86 2.45 -30.41
N GLY A 174 -13.94 1.14 -30.16
CA GLY A 174 -15.20 0.40 -30.20
C GLY A 174 -16.24 0.95 -29.23
N VAL A 175 -15.85 1.19 -27.97
CA VAL A 175 -16.73 1.74 -26.93
C VAL A 175 -17.16 3.16 -27.27
N ALA A 176 -16.23 4.04 -27.67
CA ALA A 176 -16.54 5.43 -28.02
C ALA A 176 -17.54 5.52 -29.20
N LEU A 177 -17.37 4.70 -30.23
CA LEU A 177 -18.30 4.64 -31.37
C LEU A 177 -19.69 4.11 -30.96
N MET A 178 -19.74 3.20 -30.00
CA MET A 178 -21.00 2.63 -29.50
C MET A 178 -21.76 3.58 -28.58
N THR A 179 -21.07 4.27 -27.67
CA THR A 179 -21.68 5.17 -26.68
C THR A 179 -21.84 6.60 -27.19
N ARG A 180 -21.21 6.95 -28.31
CA ARG A 180 -21.08 8.32 -28.82
C ARG A 180 -20.42 9.28 -27.80
N GLU A 181 -19.67 8.75 -26.85
CA GLU A 181 -18.85 9.55 -25.94
C GLU A 181 -17.50 9.90 -26.59
N SER A 182 -16.84 10.94 -26.08
CA SER A 182 -15.50 11.31 -26.56
C SER A 182 -14.46 10.24 -26.20
N VAL A 183 -13.55 9.95 -27.14
CA VAL A 183 -12.44 8.98 -26.97
C VAL A 183 -11.64 9.26 -25.70
N ARG A 184 -11.38 10.54 -25.39
CA ARG A 184 -10.65 10.96 -24.19
C ARG A 184 -11.35 10.52 -22.89
N LYS A 185 -12.67 10.67 -22.81
CA LYS A 185 -13.45 10.30 -21.63
C LYS A 185 -13.46 8.79 -21.42
N VAL A 186 -13.59 8.03 -22.50
CA VAL A 186 -13.53 6.56 -22.48
C VAL A 186 -12.13 6.08 -22.11
N ALA A 187 -11.08 6.67 -22.69
CA ALA A 187 -9.69 6.32 -22.40
C ALA A 187 -9.33 6.51 -20.92
N TYR A 188 -9.71 7.64 -20.32
CA TYR A 188 -9.45 7.91 -18.90
C TYR A 188 -10.08 6.84 -17.98
N ARG A 189 -11.30 6.39 -18.29
CA ARG A 189 -11.99 5.35 -17.52
C ARG A 189 -11.36 3.97 -17.74
N SER A 190 -11.03 3.62 -18.99
CA SER A 190 -10.49 2.31 -19.36
C SER A 190 -9.06 2.08 -18.86
N LEU A 191 -8.18 3.07 -18.96
CA LEU A 191 -6.76 2.92 -18.61
C LEU A 191 -6.51 2.71 -17.11
N GLN A 192 -7.35 3.29 -16.23
CA GLN A 192 -7.22 3.10 -14.78
C GLN A 192 -7.38 1.63 -14.34
N GLY A 193 -8.24 0.86 -15.01
CA GLY A 193 -8.46 -0.56 -14.70
C GLY A 193 -7.38 -1.46 -15.30
N VAL A 194 -6.89 -1.12 -16.49
CA VAL A 194 -5.89 -1.90 -17.24
C VAL A 194 -4.55 -1.93 -16.50
N VAL A 195 -4.04 -0.77 -16.07
CA VAL A 195 -2.74 -0.66 -15.38
C VAL A 195 -2.69 -1.56 -14.15
N LEU A 196 -3.78 -1.58 -13.37
CA LEU A 196 -3.88 -2.36 -12.14
C LEU A 196 -3.94 -3.87 -12.41
N SER A 197 -4.60 -4.27 -13.49
CA SER A 197 -4.69 -5.68 -13.89
C SER A 197 -3.38 -6.20 -14.50
N VAL A 198 -2.70 -5.39 -15.32
CA VAL A 198 -1.47 -5.77 -16.00
C VAL A 198 -0.31 -5.83 -15.02
N ALA A 199 -0.16 -4.81 -14.16
CA ALA A 199 0.92 -4.75 -13.17
C ALA A 199 0.86 -5.90 -12.13
N GLY A 200 -0.34 -6.43 -11.87
CA GLY A 200 -0.54 -7.55 -10.94
C GLY A 200 -0.53 -8.94 -11.60
N LEU A 201 -1.12 -9.09 -12.80
CA LEU A 201 -1.38 -10.41 -13.40
C LEU A 201 -0.35 -10.84 -14.45
N ALA A 202 0.28 -9.90 -15.16
CA ALA A 202 1.24 -10.27 -16.21
C ALA A 202 2.46 -11.04 -15.66
N PRO A 203 3.01 -10.69 -14.49
CA PRO A 203 4.10 -11.48 -13.91
C PRO A 203 3.71 -12.89 -13.52
N LEU A 204 2.45 -13.09 -13.08
CA LEU A 204 1.93 -14.42 -12.82
C LEU A 204 1.90 -15.25 -14.11
N GLY A 205 1.56 -14.62 -15.23
CA GLY A 205 1.66 -15.24 -16.55
C GLY A 205 3.09 -15.60 -16.93
N ALA A 206 4.06 -14.73 -16.64
CA ALA A 206 5.48 -14.99 -16.88
C ALA A 206 6.01 -16.15 -16.02
N LEU A 207 5.62 -16.20 -14.74
CA LEU A 207 5.93 -17.32 -13.85
C LEU A 207 5.34 -18.63 -14.37
N VAL A 208 4.07 -18.63 -14.76
CA VAL A 208 3.46 -19.82 -15.34
C VAL A 208 4.17 -20.23 -16.63
N ALA A 209 4.53 -19.28 -17.48
CA ALA A 209 5.31 -19.55 -18.69
C ALA A 209 6.61 -20.28 -18.35
N TYR A 210 7.37 -19.78 -17.36
CA TYR A 210 8.60 -20.42 -16.88
C TYR A 210 8.36 -21.83 -16.36
N LEU A 211 7.31 -22.05 -15.57
CA LEU A 211 6.99 -23.36 -15.00
C LEU A 211 6.61 -24.40 -16.07
N VAL A 212 5.90 -23.99 -17.12
CA VAL A 212 5.43 -24.90 -18.17
C VAL A 212 6.39 -25.03 -19.35
N GLN A 213 7.37 -24.12 -19.47
CA GLN A 213 8.37 -24.12 -20.55
C GLN A 213 9.18 -25.43 -20.66
N PRO A 214 9.61 -26.09 -19.56
CA PRO A 214 10.29 -27.39 -19.61
C PRO A 214 9.42 -28.54 -20.13
N ARG A 215 8.12 -28.32 -20.37
CA ARG A 215 7.14 -29.31 -20.86
C ARG A 215 7.02 -30.55 -19.95
N GLN A 216 7.08 -30.36 -18.64
CA GLN A 216 6.92 -31.43 -17.65
C GLN A 216 5.57 -31.36 -16.92
N VAL A 217 5.03 -32.53 -16.54
CA VAL A 217 3.75 -32.63 -15.81
C VAL A 217 3.80 -31.89 -14.47
N GLN A 218 4.94 -31.91 -13.78
CA GLN A 218 5.13 -31.19 -12.51
C GLN A 218 4.89 -29.69 -12.67
N GLY A 219 5.39 -29.09 -13.75
CA GLY A 219 5.18 -27.68 -14.10
C GLY A 219 3.70 -27.35 -14.32
N LEU A 220 2.96 -28.22 -15.02
CA LEU A 220 1.50 -28.08 -15.18
C LEU A 220 0.75 -28.17 -13.85
N LEU A 221 1.13 -29.09 -12.95
CA LEU A 221 0.47 -29.24 -11.66
C LEU A 221 0.64 -27.98 -10.79
N VAL A 222 1.86 -27.43 -10.73
CA VAL A 222 2.12 -26.18 -10.00
C VAL A 222 1.39 -25.00 -10.63
N ALA A 223 1.44 -24.87 -11.97
CA ALA A 223 0.69 -23.84 -12.69
C ALA A 223 -0.84 -23.97 -12.46
N GLY A 224 -1.35 -25.20 -12.45
CA GLY A 224 -2.77 -25.49 -12.21
C GLY A 224 -3.19 -25.10 -10.80
N LEU A 225 -2.36 -25.38 -9.79
CA LEU A 225 -2.60 -24.94 -8.42
C LEU A 225 -2.64 -23.40 -8.32
N ILE A 226 -1.68 -22.71 -8.97
CA ILE A 226 -1.65 -21.24 -9.03
C ILE A 226 -2.95 -20.70 -9.64
N PHE A 227 -3.40 -21.27 -10.77
CA PHE A 227 -4.65 -20.85 -11.39
C PHE A 227 -5.87 -21.17 -10.53
N MET A 228 -5.93 -22.33 -9.87
CA MET A 228 -7.03 -22.66 -8.96
C MET A 228 -7.14 -21.67 -7.80
N LEU A 229 -6.00 -21.29 -7.19
CA LEU A 229 -5.98 -20.27 -6.15
C LEU A 229 -6.46 -18.92 -6.68
N LEU A 230 -6.05 -18.53 -7.89
CA LEU A 230 -6.50 -17.30 -8.55
C LEU A 230 -8.02 -17.31 -8.80
N LEU A 231 -8.58 -18.45 -9.22
CA LEU A 231 -10.02 -18.61 -9.46
C LEU A 231 -10.83 -18.56 -8.16
N VAL A 232 -10.36 -19.21 -7.09
CA VAL A 232 -10.98 -19.17 -5.76
C VAL A 232 -10.97 -17.74 -5.23
N TYR A 233 -9.82 -17.07 -5.31
CA TYR A 233 -9.68 -15.68 -4.91
C TYR A 233 -10.67 -14.78 -5.65
N ARG A 234 -10.72 -14.89 -6.97
CA ARG A 234 -11.64 -14.13 -7.83
C ARG A 234 -13.09 -14.27 -7.38
N GLU A 235 -13.54 -15.50 -7.12
CA GLU A 235 -14.93 -15.77 -6.70
C GLU A 235 -15.22 -15.17 -5.32
N ILE A 236 -14.27 -15.25 -4.38
CA ILE A 236 -14.38 -14.60 -3.07
C ILE A 236 -14.52 -13.07 -3.23
N SER A 237 -13.65 -12.44 -4.02
CA SER A 237 -13.69 -10.98 -4.24
C SER A 237 -15.00 -10.53 -4.89
N ARG A 238 -15.48 -11.30 -5.87
CA ARG A 238 -16.75 -11.01 -6.56
C ARG A 238 -17.93 -11.07 -5.60
N ARG A 239 -18.00 -12.12 -4.76
CA ARG A 239 -19.06 -12.27 -3.76
C ARG A 239 -19.04 -11.12 -2.75
N SER A 240 -17.85 -10.76 -2.27
CA SER A 240 -17.66 -9.64 -1.36
C SER A 240 -18.18 -8.32 -1.96
N ILE A 241 -17.77 -7.93 -3.17
CA ILE A 241 -18.23 -6.67 -3.80
C ILE A 241 -19.75 -6.64 -3.96
N LYS A 242 -20.34 -7.75 -4.40
CA LYS A 242 -21.79 -7.81 -4.63
C LYS A 242 -22.53 -7.65 -3.31
N LEU A 243 -22.08 -8.31 -2.25
CA LEU A 243 -22.66 -8.22 -0.92
C LEU A 243 -22.61 -6.77 -0.39
N ASP A 244 -21.45 -6.11 -0.48
CA ASP A 244 -21.30 -4.71 -0.04
C ASP A 244 -22.30 -3.77 -0.71
N SER A 245 -22.46 -3.91 -2.03
CA SER A 245 -23.35 -3.05 -2.82
C SER A 245 -24.82 -3.23 -2.45
N VAL A 246 -25.23 -4.47 -2.16
CA VAL A 246 -26.60 -4.81 -1.78
C VAL A 246 -26.91 -4.31 -0.38
N VAL A 247 -26.00 -4.54 0.58
CA VAL A 247 -26.15 -4.07 1.96
C VAL A 247 -26.29 -2.54 1.98
N ARG A 248 -25.35 -1.82 1.36
CA ARG A 248 -25.40 -0.36 1.32
C ARG A 248 -26.65 0.18 0.62
N GLY A 249 -27.02 -0.40 -0.52
CA GLY A 249 -28.22 -0.01 -1.25
C GLY A 249 -29.50 -0.18 -0.41
N SER A 250 -29.57 -1.21 0.43
CA SER A 250 -30.68 -1.43 1.34
C SER A 250 -30.79 -0.34 2.40
N TYR A 251 -29.70 0.02 3.08
CA TYR A 251 -29.73 1.05 4.13
C TYR A 251 -30.04 2.45 3.59
N ILE A 252 -29.51 2.81 2.41
CA ILE A 252 -29.88 4.08 1.76
C ILE A 252 -31.37 4.11 1.41
N ALA A 253 -31.94 2.99 0.95
CA ALA A 253 -33.37 2.91 0.70
C ALA A 253 -34.20 3.03 2.00
N GLN A 254 -33.72 2.49 3.12
CA GLN A 254 -34.35 2.62 4.43
C GLN A 254 -34.29 4.05 4.98
N SER A 255 -33.16 4.76 4.82
CA SER A 255 -33.06 6.18 5.20
C SER A 255 -34.10 7.03 4.45
N ARG A 256 -34.32 6.79 3.16
CA ARG A 256 -35.39 7.46 2.39
C ARG A 256 -36.80 7.17 2.93
N LEU A 257 -37.04 6.00 3.51
CA LEU A 257 -38.31 5.68 4.17
C LEU A 257 -38.47 6.44 5.50
N ILE A 258 -37.37 6.64 6.23
CA ILE A 258 -37.34 7.40 7.49
C ILE A 258 -37.55 8.90 7.22
N ASP A 259 -36.90 9.47 6.20
CA ASP A 259 -37.14 10.85 5.77
C ASP A 259 -38.64 11.10 5.53
N LYS A 260 -39.31 10.13 4.91
CA LYS A 260 -40.76 10.17 4.65
C LYS A 260 -41.60 9.99 5.92
N LYS A 261 -41.11 9.27 6.93
CA LYS A 261 -41.78 9.04 8.21
C LYS A 261 -41.66 10.25 9.16
N ASP A 262 -40.52 10.94 9.16
CA ASP A 262 -40.17 12.02 10.12
C ASP A 262 -40.70 13.42 9.73
N HIS A 263 -41.60 13.53 8.75
CA HIS A 263 -42.08 14.85 8.25
C HIS A 263 -40.94 15.80 7.81
N SER A 264 -39.74 15.25 7.59
CA SER A 264 -38.62 15.95 6.99
C SER A 264 -38.91 16.19 5.52
N THR A 265 -38.31 17.22 4.91
CA THR A 265 -38.45 17.41 3.46
C THR A 265 -37.89 16.21 2.72
N TYR A 266 -38.66 15.65 1.78
CA TYR A 266 -38.20 14.56 0.93
C TYR A 266 -36.82 14.89 0.32
N GLY A 267 -35.83 14.05 0.61
CA GLY A 267 -34.46 14.22 0.14
C GLY A 267 -33.51 14.99 1.09
N HIS A 268 -33.92 15.30 2.32
CA HIS A 268 -33.04 15.89 3.35
C HIS A 268 -31.75 15.08 3.54
N SER A 269 -31.88 13.78 3.80
CA SER A 269 -30.72 12.89 3.99
C SER A 269 -29.81 12.84 2.74
N GLU A 270 -30.37 12.96 1.54
CA GLU A 270 -29.61 12.99 0.29
C GLU A 270 -28.87 14.32 0.08
N ARG A 271 -29.49 15.46 0.44
CA ARG A 271 -28.85 16.79 0.40
C ARG A 271 -27.72 16.90 1.42
N VAL A 272 -27.96 16.46 2.67
CA VAL A 272 -26.96 16.44 3.73
C VAL A 272 -25.77 15.57 3.34
N GLY A 273 -26.02 14.39 2.76
CA GLY A 273 -24.96 13.55 2.18
C GLY A 273 -24.15 14.27 1.09
N THR A 274 -24.83 14.87 0.11
CA THR A 274 -24.20 15.53 -1.05
C THR A 274 -23.39 16.77 -0.67
N LEU A 275 -23.88 17.58 0.27
CA LEU A 275 -23.18 18.75 0.78
C LEU A 275 -21.99 18.34 1.68
N SER A 276 -22.14 17.28 2.46
CA SER A 276 -21.04 16.71 3.26
C SER A 276 -19.93 16.14 2.37
N GLU A 277 -20.28 15.47 1.27
CA GLU A 277 -19.33 15.02 0.25
C GLU A 277 -18.54 16.18 -0.36
N ALA A 278 -19.24 17.25 -0.77
CA ALA A 278 -18.61 18.42 -1.35
C ALA A 278 -17.68 19.13 -0.35
N THR A 279 -18.09 19.24 0.92
CA THR A 279 -17.29 19.81 2.01
C THR A 279 -16.03 18.99 2.28
N ALA A 280 -16.19 17.67 2.40
CA ALA A 280 -15.08 16.73 2.60
C ALA A 280 -14.08 16.79 1.42
N THR A 281 -14.59 16.92 0.18
CA THR A 281 -13.78 17.11 -1.02
C THR A 281 -12.99 18.42 -0.96
N LYS A 282 -13.64 19.51 -0.53
CA LYS A 282 -12.99 20.82 -0.40
C LYS A 282 -11.89 20.84 0.65
N MET A 283 -12.06 20.08 1.73
CA MET A 283 -11.06 19.88 2.78
C MET A 283 -9.88 18.99 2.35
N GLY A 284 -9.88 18.46 1.12
CA GLY A 284 -8.82 17.59 0.62
C GLY A 284 -8.78 16.21 1.30
N LEU A 285 -9.91 15.74 1.82
CA LEU A 285 -9.99 14.42 2.44
C LEU A 285 -9.86 13.30 1.40
N ALA A 286 -9.48 12.10 1.86
CA ALA A 286 -9.34 10.94 0.99
C ALA A 286 -10.71 10.49 0.42
N ALA A 287 -10.74 9.99 -0.82
CA ALA A 287 -11.98 9.66 -1.52
C ALA A 287 -12.82 8.57 -0.83
N ASP A 288 -12.16 7.61 -0.18
CA ASP A 288 -12.83 6.59 0.63
C ASP A 288 -13.51 7.20 1.85
N LEU A 289 -12.83 8.11 2.55
CA LEU A 289 -13.39 8.85 3.68
C LEU A 289 -14.52 9.79 3.24
N ILE A 290 -14.38 10.47 2.11
CA ILE A 290 -15.44 11.29 1.50
C ILE A 290 -16.70 10.44 1.24
N GLU A 291 -16.52 9.25 0.68
CA GLU A 291 -17.65 8.35 0.43
C GLU A 291 -18.28 7.85 1.74
N GLN A 292 -17.49 7.55 2.78
CA GLN A 292 -18.01 7.20 4.10
C GLN A 292 -18.73 8.37 4.77
N ILE A 293 -18.22 9.59 4.64
CA ILE A 293 -18.86 10.83 5.10
C ILE A 293 -20.20 11.00 4.41
N ARG A 294 -20.24 10.83 3.09
CA ARG A 294 -21.49 10.89 2.33
C ARG A 294 -22.50 9.86 2.82
N ILE A 295 -22.09 8.61 3.02
CA ILE A 295 -22.97 7.55 3.52
C ILE A 295 -23.45 7.88 4.94
N GLY A 296 -22.54 8.17 5.86
CA GLY A 296 -22.86 8.46 7.25
C GLY A 296 -23.77 9.67 7.39
N ALA A 297 -23.50 10.73 6.63
CA ALA A 297 -24.36 11.91 6.55
C ALA A 297 -25.73 11.61 5.91
N THR A 298 -25.81 10.69 4.94
CA THR A 298 -27.12 10.22 4.42
C THR A 298 -27.87 9.32 5.41
N LEU A 299 -27.18 8.66 6.33
CA LEU A 299 -27.78 7.76 7.31
C LEU A 299 -27.87 8.38 8.72
N HIS A 300 -27.56 9.67 8.90
CA HIS A 300 -27.41 10.30 10.22
C HIS A 300 -28.64 10.14 11.11
N ASP A 301 -29.83 10.16 10.50
CA ASP A 301 -31.11 10.05 11.18
C ASP A 301 -31.71 8.63 11.18
N ILE A 302 -30.97 7.60 10.74
CA ILE A 302 -31.52 6.22 10.63
C ILE A 302 -32.06 5.70 11.97
N GLY A 303 -31.48 6.14 13.09
CA GLY A 303 -31.92 5.71 14.42
C GLY A 303 -33.27 6.28 14.86
N LYS A 304 -33.83 7.26 14.13
CA LYS A 304 -35.20 7.74 14.36
C LYS A 304 -36.25 6.64 14.17
N ILE A 305 -35.89 5.52 13.52
CA ILE A 305 -36.75 4.34 13.44
C ILE A 305 -37.12 3.76 14.81
N ALA A 306 -36.26 3.92 15.81
CA ALA A 306 -36.47 3.44 17.18
C ALA A 306 -37.26 4.43 18.05
N ILE A 307 -37.47 5.66 17.56
CA ILE A 307 -38.17 6.70 18.32
C ILE A 307 -39.69 6.55 18.17
N PRO A 308 -40.47 6.57 19.27
CA PRO A 308 -41.93 6.46 19.22
C PRO A 308 -42.58 7.55 18.36
N ASP A 309 -43.57 7.17 17.54
CA ASP A 309 -44.28 8.10 16.65
C ASP A 309 -44.93 9.27 17.41
N ALA A 310 -45.41 9.04 18.63
CA ALA A 310 -46.00 10.08 19.47
C ALA A 310 -44.99 11.19 19.87
N ILE A 311 -43.69 10.87 19.94
CA ILE A 311 -42.61 11.83 20.20
C ILE A 311 -42.19 12.48 18.88
N LEU A 312 -42.01 11.67 17.83
CA LEU A 312 -41.53 12.13 16.52
C LEU A 312 -42.51 13.09 15.82
N HIS A 313 -43.82 12.89 15.98
CA HIS A 313 -44.88 13.68 15.34
C HIS A 313 -45.51 14.74 16.25
N LYS A 314 -44.92 14.99 17.43
CA LYS A 314 -45.48 15.97 18.37
C LYS A 314 -45.39 17.39 17.81
N THR A 315 -46.52 18.09 17.74
CA THR A 315 -46.61 19.46 17.23
C THR A 315 -46.26 20.54 18.26
N GLY A 316 -46.22 20.18 19.55
CA GLY A 316 -45.82 21.05 20.67
C GLY A 316 -44.37 20.82 21.12
N LYS A 317 -43.91 21.57 22.13
CA LYS A 317 -42.58 21.34 22.73
C LYS A 317 -42.51 19.94 23.35
N LEU A 318 -41.39 19.26 23.16
CA LEU A 318 -41.07 18.01 23.85
C LEU A 318 -40.85 18.29 25.34
N THR A 319 -41.26 17.36 26.21
CA THR A 319 -40.88 17.38 27.63
C THR A 319 -39.42 16.97 27.77
N ASP A 320 -38.83 17.19 28.95
CA ASP A 320 -37.44 16.81 29.20
C ASP A 320 -37.24 15.29 29.04
N GLU A 321 -38.21 14.47 29.47
CA GLU A 321 -38.17 13.01 29.31
C GLU A 321 -38.27 12.59 27.84
N GLU A 322 -39.17 13.22 27.07
CA GLU A 322 -39.30 12.96 25.63
C GLU A 322 -38.04 13.40 24.86
N TRP A 323 -37.39 14.48 25.32
CA TRP A 323 -36.14 14.97 24.76
C TRP A 323 -34.98 14.00 25.03
N GLU A 324 -34.89 13.43 26.24
CA GLU A 324 -33.90 12.38 26.54
C GLU A 324 -34.12 11.12 25.68
N ILE A 325 -35.36 10.75 25.39
CA ILE A 325 -35.67 9.65 24.45
C ILE A 325 -35.24 10.04 23.03
N LEU A 326 -35.54 11.25 22.55
CA LEU A 326 -35.14 11.67 21.21
C LEU A 326 -33.61 11.67 21.03
N LYS A 327 -32.85 12.05 22.07
CA LYS A 327 -31.38 12.05 22.05
C LYS A 327 -30.74 10.67 21.86
N THR A 328 -31.49 9.58 21.99
CA THR A 328 -30.94 8.23 21.78
C THR A 328 -30.79 7.86 20.30
N HIS A 329 -31.43 8.57 19.36
CA HIS A 329 -31.38 8.16 17.94
C HIS A 329 -29.97 8.06 17.33
N PRO A 330 -28.94 8.87 17.70
CA PRO A 330 -27.58 8.65 17.18
C PRO A 330 -26.99 7.33 17.70
N GLN A 331 -27.28 6.96 18.95
CA GLN A 331 -26.90 5.68 19.55
C GLN A 331 -27.61 4.52 18.83
N GLU A 332 -28.93 4.59 18.67
CA GLU A 332 -29.73 3.56 18.00
C GLU A 332 -29.28 3.34 16.56
N GLY A 333 -29.03 4.44 15.83
CA GLY A 333 -28.51 4.38 14.47
C GLY A 333 -27.11 3.76 14.42
N TRP A 334 -26.25 4.08 15.37
CA TRP A 334 -24.94 3.45 15.49
C TRP A 334 -25.02 1.97 15.82
N GLU A 335 -25.90 1.54 16.72
CA GLU A 335 -26.09 0.13 17.08
C GLU A 335 -26.53 -0.72 15.89
N VAL A 336 -27.47 -0.19 15.08
CA VAL A 336 -27.95 -0.86 13.88
C VAL A 336 -26.86 -0.95 12.80
N LEU A 337 -26.01 0.07 12.67
CA LEU A 337 -25.03 0.17 11.59
C LEU A 337 -23.67 -0.46 11.92
N ARG A 338 -23.22 -0.41 13.18
CA ARG A 338 -21.87 -0.87 13.59
C ARG A 338 -21.64 -2.36 13.39
N GLU A 339 -22.71 -3.15 13.40
CA GLU A 339 -22.64 -4.60 13.18
C GLU A 339 -22.32 -4.95 11.72
N GLN A 340 -22.52 -4.00 10.81
CA GLN A 340 -22.25 -4.16 9.39
C GLN A 340 -20.86 -3.61 9.07
N GLU A 341 -19.90 -4.50 8.77
CA GLU A 341 -18.49 -4.10 8.48
C GLU A 341 -18.38 -3.02 7.39
N VAL A 342 -19.29 -3.06 6.40
CA VAL A 342 -19.34 -2.10 5.27
C VAL A 342 -19.78 -0.69 5.70
N LEU A 343 -20.50 -0.57 6.82
CA LEU A 343 -21.07 0.68 7.34
C LEU A 343 -20.45 1.11 8.67
N ALA A 344 -19.53 0.33 9.25
CA ALA A 344 -18.95 0.62 10.58
C ALA A 344 -18.38 2.05 10.70
N ARG A 345 -17.65 2.52 9.69
CA ARG A 345 -17.12 3.91 9.67
C ARG A 345 -18.20 4.97 9.50
N ALA A 346 -19.22 4.67 8.70
CA ALA A 346 -20.38 5.54 8.55
C ALA A 346 -21.18 5.58 9.86
N ALA A 347 -21.22 4.48 10.63
CA ALA A 347 -21.89 4.41 11.92
C ALA A 347 -21.30 5.42 12.91
N ASP A 348 -19.98 5.58 12.97
CA ASP A 348 -19.34 6.54 13.88
C ASP A 348 -19.72 8.00 13.53
N ILE A 349 -19.92 8.28 12.25
CA ILE A 349 -20.45 9.57 11.79
C ILE A 349 -21.90 9.74 12.28
N VAL A 350 -22.74 8.71 12.10
CA VAL A 350 -24.12 8.67 12.61
C VAL A 350 -24.16 8.84 14.14
N ARG A 351 -23.22 8.27 14.89
CA ARG A 351 -23.17 8.42 16.35
C ARG A 351 -22.87 9.86 16.77
N SER A 352 -21.88 10.45 16.09
CA SER A 352 -21.25 11.71 16.47
C SER A 352 -21.85 12.97 15.83
N HIS A 353 -22.87 12.85 14.98
CA HIS A 353 -23.38 13.99 14.20
C HIS A 353 -24.08 15.08 15.06
N HIS A 354 -24.37 14.79 16.33
CA HIS A 354 -24.88 15.76 17.32
C HIS A 354 -23.85 16.19 18.37
N GLU A 355 -22.58 15.79 18.21
CA GLU A 355 -21.49 16.32 19.03
C GLU A 355 -21.19 17.77 18.67
N ASN A 356 -20.96 18.60 19.69
CA ASN A 356 -20.57 20.00 19.53
C ASN A 356 -19.05 20.12 19.70
N TYR A 357 -18.41 20.99 18.92
CA TYR A 357 -16.95 21.14 18.90
C TYR A 357 -16.31 21.47 20.28
N ASP A 358 -17.06 22.08 21.19
CA ASP A 358 -16.67 22.42 22.57
C ASP A 358 -16.92 21.29 23.59
N GLY A 359 -17.55 20.18 23.19
CA GLY A 359 -17.87 19.04 24.07
C GLY A 359 -19.22 19.14 24.78
N THR A 360 -20.07 20.11 24.44
CA THR A 360 -21.42 20.25 25.03
C THR A 360 -22.49 19.38 24.36
N GLY A 361 -22.13 18.65 23.29
CA GLY A 361 -23.04 17.81 22.51
C GLY A 361 -23.35 16.45 23.13
N TYR A 362 -23.92 15.56 22.33
CA TYR A 362 -24.32 14.21 22.74
C TYR A 362 -24.09 13.21 21.57
N PRO A 363 -24.00 11.90 21.82
CA PRO A 363 -24.18 11.19 23.10
C PRO A 363 -22.94 11.11 24.02
N ASP A 364 -21.72 11.24 23.47
CA ASP A 364 -20.47 10.92 24.15
C ASP A 364 -19.75 12.17 24.71
N LYS A 365 -20.22 13.38 24.38
CA LYS A 365 -19.65 14.66 24.81
C LYS A 365 -18.20 14.85 24.34
N LEU A 366 -17.94 14.40 23.12
CA LEU A 366 -16.63 14.50 22.48
C LEU A 366 -16.36 15.96 22.10
N SER A 367 -15.10 16.40 22.24
CA SER A 367 -14.70 17.76 21.87
C SER A 367 -13.60 17.77 20.80
N LYS A 368 -13.60 18.83 19.99
CA LYS A 368 -12.57 19.15 19.00
C LYS A 368 -12.25 17.95 18.08
N ARG A 369 -11.01 17.44 18.17
CA ARG A 369 -10.50 16.35 17.32
C ARG A 369 -10.90 14.96 17.80
N ALA A 370 -11.49 14.84 19.00
CA ALA A 370 -12.08 13.58 19.44
C ALA A 370 -13.34 13.25 18.63
N ILE A 371 -14.03 14.27 18.09
CA ILE A 371 -15.15 14.10 17.17
C ILE A 371 -14.61 13.66 15.79
N PRO A 372 -15.08 12.53 15.23
CA PRO A 372 -14.76 12.14 13.87
C PRO A 372 -14.98 13.28 12.88
N VAL A 373 -14.08 13.46 11.91
CA VAL A 373 -14.18 14.58 10.95
C VAL A 373 -15.51 14.55 10.18
N GLY A 374 -16.04 13.36 9.88
CA GLY A 374 -17.34 13.22 9.26
C GLY A 374 -18.50 13.64 10.16
N GLY A 375 -18.42 13.43 11.47
CA GLY A 375 -19.39 13.94 12.45
C GLY A 375 -19.37 15.46 12.52
N ARG A 376 -18.17 16.07 12.52
CA ARG A 376 -17.99 17.53 12.45
C ARG A 376 -18.58 18.12 11.16
N ILE A 377 -18.38 17.46 10.02
CA ILE A 377 -18.96 17.86 8.73
C ILE A 377 -20.49 17.72 8.75
N ALA A 378 -20.99 16.55 9.16
CA ALA A 378 -22.43 16.30 9.24
C ALA A 378 -23.13 17.31 10.14
N ARG A 379 -22.54 17.66 11.30
CA ARG A 379 -23.07 18.67 12.23
C ARG A 379 -23.27 20.04 11.58
N VAL A 380 -22.29 20.52 10.80
CA VAL A 380 -22.39 21.80 10.08
C VAL A 380 -23.44 21.74 8.99
N VAL A 381 -23.38 20.69 8.16
CA VAL A 381 -24.22 20.55 6.97
C VAL A 381 -25.68 20.32 7.35
N ASP A 382 -25.94 19.48 8.35
CA ASP A 382 -27.29 19.21 8.86
C ASP A 382 -27.91 20.48 9.45
N SER A 383 -27.21 21.20 10.34
CA SER A 383 -27.69 22.49 10.88
C SER A 383 -28.01 23.49 9.78
N TYR A 384 -27.20 23.58 8.73
CA TYR A 384 -27.46 24.47 7.60
C TYR A 384 -28.68 24.04 6.77
N ASP A 385 -28.80 22.75 6.42
CA ASP A 385 -29.96 22.23 5.68
C ASP A 385 -31.26 22.42 6.49
N CYS A 386 -31.20 22.22 7.81
CA CYS A 386 -32.29 22.48 8.77
C CYS A 386 -32.75 23.94 8.78
N MET A 387 -31.85 24.91 8.63
CA MET A 387 -32.16 26.34 8.67
C MET A 387 -32.72 26.88 7.34
N THR A 388 -32.31 26.28 6.23
CA THR A 388 -32.56 26.79 4.87
C THR A 388 -33.70 26.09 4.13
N ASN A 389 -34.18 24.94 4.62
CA ASN A 389 -35.28 24.20 4.00
C ASN A 389 -36.52 24.15 4.90
N VAL A 390 -37.70 24.17 4.25
CA VAL A 390 -39.00 24.15 4.93
C VAL A 390 -39.17 22.82 5.69
N ARG A 391 -39.77 22.86 6.88
CA ARG A 391 -40.21 21.68 7.63
C ARG A 391 -41.70 21.84 7.97
N ASP A 392 -42.44 20.75 8.08
CA ASP A 392 -43.91 20.75 8.26
C ASP A 392 -44.40 21.57 9.48
N TYR A 393 -43.52 21.83 10.46
CA TYR A 393 -43.81 22.54 11.70
C TYR A 393 -43.19 23.96 11.79
N ARG A 394 -42.50 24.45 10.76
CA ARG A 394 -41.84 25.79 10.77
C ARG A 394 -42.20 26.61 9.53
N ALA A 395 -42.88 27.73 9.74
CA ALA A 395 -43.46 28.57 8.69
C ALA A 395 -42.47 29.53 7.96
N TRP A 396 -41.20 29.56 8.36
CA TRP A 396 -40.17 30.45 7.80
C TRP A 396 -38.82 29.72 7.71
N VAL A 397 -38.12 29.94 6.59
CA VAL A 397 -36.74 29.49 6.33
C VAL A 397 -35.81 30.69 6.39
N ARG A 398 -34.59 30.51 6.89
CA ARG A 398 -33.57 31.56 6.84
C ARG A 398 -33.02 31.71 5.43
N GLU A 399 -32.65 32.92 5.07
CA GLU A 399 -31.86 33.14 3.87
C GLU A 399 -30.48 32.46 4.00
N PRO A 400 -29.89 31.92 2.92
CA PRO A 400 -28.61 31.23 2.95
C PRO A 400 -27.48 31.97 3.67
N PHE A 401 -27.45 33.31 3.54
CA PHE A 401 -26.48 34.17 4.23
C PHE A 401 -26.70 34.22 5.73
N GLU A 402 -27.94 34.32 6.20
CA GLU A 402 -28.26 34.36 7.63
C GLU A 402 -27.94 33.02 8.30
N ALA A 403 -28.29 31.91 7.64
CA ALA A 403 -27.96 30.57 8.11
C ALA A 403 -26.44 30.37 8.19
N LEU A 404 -25.69 30.83 7.18
CA LEU A 404 -24.24 30.73 7.18
C LEU A 404 -23.58 31.65 8.23
N SER A 405 -24.14 32.84 8.45
CA SER A 405 -23.69 33.76 9.51
C SER A 405 -23.88 33.16 10.91
N GLU A 406 -25.00 32.46 11.15
CA GLU A 406 -25.24 31.72 12.40
C GLU A 406 -24.26 30.53 12.55
N VAL A 407 -23.93 29.84 11.46
CA VAL A 407 -22.87 28.82 11.47
C VAL A 407 -21.50 29.43 11.81
N HIS A 408 -21.17 30.60 11.28
CA HIS A 408 -19.92 31.30 11.61
C HIS A 408 -19.87 31.80 13.05
N SER A 409 -20.98 32.33 13.59
CA SER A 409 -21.02 32.83 14.98
C SER A 409 -20.81 31.74 16.03
N LEU A 410 -21.11 30.49 15.68
CA LEU A 410 -20.92 29.30 16.50
C LEU A 410 -19.66 28.50 16.13
N ALA A 411 -18.80 29.04 15.27
CA ALA A 411 -17.51 28.43 14.96
C ALA A 411 -16.59 28.44 16.20
N GLY A 412 -15.99 27.29 16.51
CA GLY A 412 -15.16 27.10 17.71
C GLY A 412 -15.94 26.70 18.96
N SER A 413 -17.28 26.85 18.98
CA SER A 413 -18.16 26.30 20.01
C SER A 413 -18.91 25.07 19.51
N TRP A 414 -19.89 25.23 18.64
CA TRP A 414 -20.66 24.09 18.11
C TRP A 414 -20.00 23.47 16.89
N TYR A 415 -19.38 24.30 16.06
CA TYR A 415 -18.86 23.89 14.76
C TYR A 415 -17.34 24.00 14.69
N ASP A 416 -16.71 23.07 13.98
CA ASP A 416 -15.28 23.15 13.70
C ASP A 416 -14.99 24.31 12.73
N PRO A 417 -14.15 25.29 13.10
CA PRO A 417 -13.82 26.42 12.22
C PRO A 417 -13.29 26.01 10.85
N ALA A 418 -12.50 24.93 10.77
CA ALA A 418 -11.95 24.45 9.50
C ALA A 418 -13.03 23.85 8.58
N VAL A 419 -14.05 23.23 9.17
CA VAL A 419 -15.22 22.71 8.43
C VAL A 419 -16.11 23.85 7.96
N VAL A 420 -16.36 24.85 8.81
CA VAL A 420 -17.15 26.04 8.48
C VAL A 420 -16.53 26.78 7.29
N GLU A 421 -15.20 26.95 7.29
CA GLU A 421 -14.47 27.58 6.18
C GLU A 421 -14.62 26.80 4.87
N ALA A 422 -14.38 25.49 4.90
CA ALA A 422 -14.52 24.64 3.71
C ALA A 422 -15.97 24.60 3.19
N PHE A 423 -16.94 24.51 4.09
CA PHE A 423 -18.36 24.51 3.74
C PHE A 423 -18.78 25.86 3.12
N THR A 424 -18.28 26.97 3.68
CA THR A 424 -18.48 28.32 3.12
C THR A 424 -17.98 28.39 1.68
N GLN A 425 -16.78 27.87 1.40
CA GLN A 425 -16.24 27.86 0.03
C GLN A 425 -17.10 27.01 -0.92
N VAL A 426 -17.60 25.86 -0.47
CA VAL A 426 -18.53 25.03 -1.26
C VAL A 426 -19.82 25.78 -1.59
N LEU A 427 -20.39 26.52 -0.63
CA LEU A 427 -21.60 27.31 -0.86
C LEU A 427 -21.34 28.49 -1.79
N VAL A 428 -20.22 29.20 -1.66
CA VAL A 428 -19.84 30.31 -2.55
C VAL A 428 -19.58 29.84 -3.99
N GLU A 429 -19.01 28.65 -4.16
CA GLU A 429 -18.83 28.05 -5.50
C GLU A 429 -20.16 27.68 -6.16
N ARG A 430 -21.16 27.29 -5.35
CA ARG A 430 -22.51 26.95 -5.83
C ARG A 430 -23.37 28.19 -6.05
N ASP A 431 -23.17 29.24 -5.25
CA ASP A 431 -23.80 30.55 -5.38
C ASP A 431 -22.76 31.69 -5.25
N PRO A 432 -22.21 32.17 -6.37
CA PRO A 432 -21.25 33.28 -6.40
C PRO A 432 -21.79 34.60 -5.81
N GLY A 433 -23.11 34.75 -5.63
CA GLY A 433 -23.73 35.89 -4.97
C GLY A 433 -23.36 35.99 -3.48
N LEU A 434 -23.19 34.84 -2.82
CA LEU A 434 -22.86 34.72 -1.39
C LEU A 434 -21.42 35.18 -1.08
N GLY A 435 -20.49 34.99 -2.02
CA GLY A 435 -19.08 35.37 -1.86
C GLY A 435 -18.86 36.89 -1.74
N ARG A 436 -19.77 37.71 -2.32
CA ARG A 436 -19.72 39.17 -2.19
C ARG A 436 -20.12 39.67 -0.81
N GLN A 437 -20.84 38.86 -0.02
CA GLN A 437 -21.31 39.22 1.31
C GLN A 437 -20.34 38.81 2.45
N LEU A 438 -19.30 38.01 2.16
CA LEU A 438 -18.42 37.36 3.15
C LEU A 438 -16.97 37.88 3.22
N ALA A 439 -16.61 38.94 2.49
CA ALA A 439 -15.23 39.40 2.40
C ALA A 439 -14.74 40.10 3.69
N GLY A 440 -14.13 39.32 4.62
CA GLY A 440 -13.40 39.88 5.76
C GLY A 440 -12.83 38.87 6.78
N THR A 441 -11.80 38.07 6.42
CA THR A 441 -10.63 37.69 7.27
C THR A 441 -9.71 36.66 6.56
N PRO A 442 -8.37 36.81 6.57
CA PRO A 442 -7.41 35.78 6.13
C PRO A 442 -6.75 35.00 7.29
N SER A 443 -6.43 33.72 7.04
CA SER A 443 -5.79 32.73 7.95
C SER A 443 -4.25 32.83 8.02
N GLN A 444 -3.63 32.43 9.16
CA GLN A 444 -2.19 32.52 9.45
C GLN A 444 -1.27 31.52 8.68
N PRO A 445 0.05 31.80 8.50
CA PRO A 445 0.98 30.96 7.75
C PRO A 445 1.71 29.87 8.59
N GLN A 446 2.01 28.75 7.95
CA GLN A 446 2.72 27.56 8.49
C GLN A 446 4.17 27.86 8.92
N ALA A 447 4.63 27.26 10.03
CA ALA A 447 5.98 27.44 10.59
C ALA A 447 7.08 26.73 9.77
N SER A 448 8.31 27.28 9.79
CA SER A 448 9.47 26.87 8.97
C SER A 448 10.50 26.02 9.75
N MET A 449 11.03 24.95 9.11
CA MET A 449 12.07 24.03 9.64
C MET A 449 13.31 24.74 10.19
N ARG A 450 13.68 25.88 9.61
CA ARG A 450 14.81 26.71 10.07
C ARG A 450 14.65 27.15 11.53
N LYS A 451 13.41 27.38 11.99
CA LYS A 451 13.13 27.78 13.39
C LYS A 451 13.33 26.62 14.37
N ALA A 452 13.08 25.38 13.96
CA ALA A 452 13.34 24.19 14.79
C ALA A 452 14.85 23.96 14.95
N LEU A 453 15.62 24.05 13.86
CA LEU A 453 17.09 23.94 13.88
C LEU A 453 17.78 25.06 14.69
N GLY A 454 17.10 26.19 14.93
CA GLY A 454 17.59 27.26 15.79
C GLY A 454 17.54 26.93 17.29
N GLN A 455 16.87 25.85 17.70
CA GLN A 455 16.84 25.40 19.09
C GLN A 455 18.14 24.63 19.39
N VAL A 456 19.10 25.25 20.09
CA VAL A 456 20.43 24.68 20.34
C VAL A 456 20.39 23.29 20.99
N PRO A 457 19.60 23.03 22.06
CA PRO A 457 19.51 21.69 22.65
C PRO A 457 19.06 20.62 21.64
N PHE A 458 18.09 20.96 20.79
CA PHE A 458 17.60 20.07 19.74
C PHE A 458 18.65 19.87 18.63
N LEU A 459 19.35 20.92 18.21
CA LEU A 459 20.42 20.81 17.21
C LEU A 459 21.57 19.91 17.71
N THR A 460 21.91 19.99 18.99
CA THR A 460 22.89 19.10 19.62
C THR A 460 22.41 17.65 19.64
N LEU A 461 21.14 17.40 20.00
CA LEU A 461 20.55 16.07 19.92
C LEU A 461 20.52 15.53 18.48
N LEU A 462 20.17 16.37 17.51
CA LEU A 462 20.15 16.04 16.10
C LEU A 462 21.54 15.65 15.58
N THR A 463 22.57 16.37 16.02
CA THR A 463 23.97 16.08 15.68
C THR A 463 24.42 14.76 16.29
N ALA A 464 24.13 14.52 17.58
CA ALA A 464 24.43 13.26 18.25
C ALA A 464 23.75 12.08 17.55
N HIS A 465 22.46 12.23 17.20
CA HIS A 465 21.70 11.22 16.47
C HIS A 465 22.31 10.94 15.09
N GLY A 466 22.63 11.99 14.33
CA GLY A 466 23.24 11.83 13.01
C GLY A 466 24.55 11.07 13.07
N LEU A 467 25.37 11.34 14.10
CA LEU A 467 26.65 10.66 14.29
C LEU A 467 26.49 9.18 14.65
N SER A 468 25.58 8.87 15.59
CA SER A 468 25.24 7.49 15.95
C SER A 468 24.66 6.71 14.75
N ASN A 469 23.79 7.34 13.95
CA ASN A 469 23.17 6.67 12.80
C ASN A 469 24.17 6.45 11.66
N PHE A 470 25.08 7.41 11.45
CA PHE A 470 26.21 7.28 10.54
C PHE A 470 27.12 6.12 10.96
N GLY A 471 27.39 6.01 12.27
CA GLY A 471 28.07 4.89 12.91
C GLY A 471 27.47 3.52 12.57
N ASP A 472 26.16 3.36 12.81
CA ASP A 472 25.45 2.09 12.63
C ASP A 472 25.63 1.45 11.23
N MET A 473 25.86 2.26 10.18
CA MET A 473 26.14 1.77 8.82
C MET A 473 27.49 1.06 8.73
N PHE A 474 28.50 1.53 9.47
CA PHE A 474 29.80 0.88 9.59
C PHE A 474 29.71 -0.45 10.31
N THR A 475 29.08 -0.53 11.48
CA THR A 475 28.89 -1.82 12.18
C THR A 475 28.11 -2.81 11.33
N THR A 476 27.02 -2.37 10.69
CA THR A 476 26.21 -3.25 9.84
C THR A 476 27.06 -3.81 8.69
N THR A 477 27.84 -2.95 8.03
CA THR A 477 28.74 -3.35 6.94
C THR A 477 29.86 -4.26 7.40
N GLY A 478 30.53 -3.87 8.49
CA GLY A 478 31.67 -4.59 9.06
C GLY A 478 31.26 -5.99 9.52
N LEU A 479 30.17 -6.12 10.28
CA LEU A 479 29.69 -7.42 10.78
C LEU A 479 29.31 -8.37 9.65
N ALA A 480 28.59 -7.87 8.65
CA ALA A 480 28.17 -8.66 7.49
C ALA A 480 29.37 -9.18 6.68
N LEU A 481 30.32 -8.30 6.34
CA LEU A 481 31.54 -8.67 5.62
C LEU A 481 32.44 -9.59 6.43
N THR A 482 32.53 -9.38 7.75
CA THR A 482 33.30 -10.22 8.65
C THR A 482 32.74 -11.65 8.69
N ALA A 483 31.43 -11.78 8.88
CA ALA A 483 30.77 -13.09 8.89
C ALA A 483 30.98 -13.82 7.56
N TYR A 484 30.87 -13.09 6.45
CA TYR A 484 31.12 -13.66 5.13
C TYR A 484 32.58 -14.06 4.92
N ALA A 485 33.54 -13.21 5.28
CA ALA A 485 34.97 -13.51 5.16
C ALA A 485 35.39 -14.73 6.00
N ALA A 486 34.73 -14.97 7.14
CA ALA A 486 35.02 -16.10 8.01
C ALA A 486 34.43 -17.44 7.51
N THR A 487 33.36 -17.41 6.73
CA THR A 487 32.54 -18.62 6.44
C THR A 487 32.23 -18.85 4.97
N HIS A 488 32.42 -17.84 4.12
CA HIS A 488 32.00 -17.79 2.72
C HIS A 488 30.54 -18.26 2.52
N SER A 489 29.65 -17.87 3.44
CA SER A 489 28.27 -18.34 3.47
C SER A 489 27.29 -17.20 3.69
N ALA A 490 26.22 -17.14 2.89
CA ALA A 490 25.10 -16.23 3.15
C ALA A 490 24.37 -16.54 4.46
N TRP A 491 24.49 -17.78 4.98
CA TRP A 491 23.90 -18.19 6.26
C TRP A 491 24.45 -17.39 7.43
N SER A 492 25.77 -17.16 7.45
CA SER A 492 26.42 -16.42 8.54
C SER A 492 26.06 -14.93 8.49
N VAL A 493 25.97 -14.35 7.29
CA VAL A 493 25.49 -12.99 7.07
C VAL A 493 24.04 -12.86 7.52
N GLY A 494 23.19 -13.83 7.14
CA GLY A 494 21.79 -13.91 7.60
C GLY A 494 21.67 -14.03 9.11
N ALA A 495 22.54 -14.81 9.76
CA ALA A 495 22.58 -14.93 11.21
C ALA A 495 22.93 -13.61 11.91
N ILE A 496 23.84 -12.80 11.34
CA ILE A 496 24.14 -11.44 11.85
C ILE A 496 22.92 -10.53 11.77
N PHE A 497 22.23 -10.49 10.62
CA PHE A 497 21.01 -9.71 10.47
C PHE A 497 19.89 -10.21 11.40
N ALA A 498 19.78 -11.52 11.59
CA ALA A 498 18.83 -12.12 12.53
C ALA A 498 19.15 -11.72 13.98
N ALA A 499 20.43 -11.80 14.39
CA ALA A 499 20.88 -11.36 15.71
C ALA A 499 20.58 -9.88 15.98
N ARG A 500 20.60 -9.04 14.93
CA ARG A 500 20.17 -7.62 15.02
C ARG A 500 18.66 -7.45 15.04
N ALA A 501 17.88 -8.30 14.38
CA ALA A 501 16.42 -8.21 14.33
C ALA A 501 15.73 -8.72 15.61
N VAL A 502 16.25 -9.79 16.22
CA VAL A 502 15.61 -10.46 17.37
C VAL A 502 15.39 -9.55 18.59
N PRO A 503 16.32 -8.67 19.01
CA PRO A 503 16.08 -7.75 20.13
C PRO A 503 14.84 -6.87 19.97
N ASN A 504 14.55 -6.42 18.74
CA ASN A 504 13.35 -5.65 18.44
C ASN A 504 12.07 -6.48 18.67
N LEU A 505 12.12 -7.78 18.36
CA LEU A 505 11.01 -8.72 18.60
C LEU A 505 10.79 -8.99 20.09
N LEU A 506 11.89 -9.16 20.85
CA LEU A 506 11.84 -9.54 22.27
C LEU A 506 11.53 -8.36 23.20
N PHE A 507 12.15 -7.21 22.94
CA PHE A 507 12.17 -6.08 23.87
C PHE A 507 11.45 -4.84 23.33
N GLY A 508 11.17 -4.75 22.02
CA GLY A 508 10.60 -3.55 21.41
C GLY A 508 9.26 -3.12 22.00
N LEU A 509 8.42 -4.07 22.42
CA LEU A 509 7.13 -3.80 23.07
C LEU A 509 7.29 -3.26 24.51
N LEU A 510 8.42 -3.53 25.16
CA LEU A 510 8.69 -3.16 26.56
C LEU A 510 9.63 -1.96 26.68
N ALA A 511 10.30 -1.57 25.59
CA ALA A 511 11.35 -0.57 25.60
C ALA A 511 10.91 0.79 26.14
N GLY A 512 9.69 1.25 25.79
CA GLY A 512 9.14 2.51 26.31
C GLY A 512 9.00 2.51 27.84
N GLN A 513 8.52 1.40 28.42
CA GLN A 513 8.39 1.27 29.88
C GLN A 513 9.74 1.28 30.59
N VAL A 514 10.80 0.77 29.94
CA VAL A 514 12.15 0.84 30.47
C VAL A 514 12.63 2.30 30.46
N VAL A 515 12.44 3.01 29.35
CA VAL A 515 12.83 4.41 29.20
C VAL A 515 12.14 5.32 30.22
N ASP A 516 10.89 5.05 30.58
CA ASP A 516 10.15 5.86 31.55
C ASP A 516 10.58 5.64 33.01
N ARG A 517 11.35 4.58 33.30
CA ARG A 517 11.82 4.27 34.67
C ARG A 517 13.16 4.91 35.02
N TYR A 518 13.94 5.33 34.02
CA TYR A 518 15.31 5.79 34.19
C TYR A 518 15.47 7.20 33.62
N ASP A 519 16.53 7.89 34.06
CA ASP A 519 16.93 9.15 33.45
C ASP A 519 17.24 8.92 31.96
N ARG A 520 16.46 9.55 31.09
CA ARG A 520 16.53 9.35 29.63
C ARG A 520 17.86 9.82 29.06
N LYS A 521 18.45 10.90 29.60
CA LYS A 521 19.77 11.41 29.19
C LYS A 521 20.84 10.39 29.56
N ALA A 522 20.86 9.96 30.81
CA ALA A 522 21.83 8.97 31.29
C ALA A 522 21.72 7.66 30.51
N LEU A 523 20.49 7.22 30.24
CA LEU A 523 20.22 6.00 29.48
C LEU A 523 20.80 6.07 28.07
N MET A 524 20.58 7.18 27.34
CA MET A 524 21.16 7.36 26.00
C MET A 524 22.69 7.32 26.03
N ILE A 525 23.32 8.03 26.97
CA ILE A 525 24.79 8.06 27.12
C ILE A 525 25.33 6.66 27.41
N VAL A 526 24.75 5.94 28.36
CA VAL A 526 25.20 4.59 28.72
C VAL A 526 25.04 3.64 27.55
N MET A 527 23.92 3.68 26.81
CA MET A 527 23.72 2.83 25.63
C MET A 527 24.76 3.11 24.54
N ASP A 528 25.11 4.37 24.28
CA ASP A 528 26.18 4.71 23.32
C ASP A 528 27.55 4.22 23.76
N LEU A 529 27.92 4.42 25.03
CA LEU A 529 29.20 3.94 25.55
C LEU A 529 29.30 2.41 25.54
N VAL A 530 28.21 1.71 25.84
CA VAL A 530 28.12 0.24 25.71
C VAL A 530 28.30 -0.18 24.26
N ARG A 531 27.63 0.48 23.30
CA ARG A 531 27.81 0.20 21.87
C ARG A 531 29.26 0.44 21.43
N ALA A 532 29.85 1.57 21.83
CA ALA A 532 31.24 1.89 21.52
C ALA A 532 32.21 0.80 22.01
N LEU A 533 32.06 0.36 23.28
CA LEU A 533 32.89 -0.68 23.86
C LEU A 533 32.74 -2.03 23.15
N LEU A 534 31.50 -2.45 22.90
CA LEU A 534 31.20 -3.69 22.19
C LEU A 534 31.80 -3.69 20.79
N ILE A 535 31.66 -2.59 20.05
CA ILE A 535 32.14 -2.48 18.67
C ILE A 535 33.67 -2.40 18.62
N ALA A 536 34.29 -1.64 19.53
CA ALA A 536 35.75 -1.57 19.64
C ALA A 536 36.40 -2.93 19.96
N SER A 537 35.65 -3.85 20.59
CA SER A 537 36.12 -5.21 20.89
C SER A 537 36.14 -6.14 19.66
N ILE A 538 35.34 -5.85 18.62
CA ILE A 538 35.15 -6.76 17.47
C ILE A 538 36.48 -7.11 16.77
N PRO A 539 37.36 -6.15 16.40
CA PRO A 539 38.61 -6.48 15.72
C PRO A 539 39.51 -7.47 16.46
N PHE A 540 39.43 -7.52 17.79
CA PHE A 540 40.23 -8.42 18.63
C PHE A 540 39.57 -9.79 18.84
N LEU A 541 38.25 -9.85 18.75
CA LEU A 541 37.45 -11.04 19.05
C LEU A 541 36.98 -11.80 17.80
N VAL A 542 37.15 -11.20 16.63
CA VAL A 542 36.62 -11.70 15.36
C VAL A 542 37.15 -13.08 14.96
N HIS A 543 38.39 -13.40 15.36
CA HIS A 543 39.03 -14.67 15.06
C HIS A 543 38.74 -15.77 16.08
N THR A 544 38.03 -15.45 17.18
CA THR A 544 37.88 -16.37 18.31
C THR A 544 36.69 -17.31 18.14
N ASN A 545 35.49 -16.78 17.91
CA ASN A 545 34.26 -17.58 17.79
C ASN A 545 33.14 -16.81 17.07
N PHE A 546 32.55 -17.39 16.03
CA PHE A 546 31.43 -16.79 15.30
C PHE A 546 30.20 -16.52 16.19
N LEU A 547 29.93 -17.37 17.19
CA LEU A 547 28.82 -17.17 18.13
C LEU A 547 29.01 -15.90 18.99
N LEU A 548 30.26 -15.53 19.29
CA LEU A 548 30.57 -14.30 20.01
C LEU A 548 30.24 -13.07 19.16
N LEU A 549 30.50 -13.13 17.85
CA LEU A 549 30.11 -12.08 16.90
C LEU A 549 28.59 -11.89 16.85
N LEU A 550 27.81 -12.98 16.87
CA LEU A 550 26.35 -12.94 16.98
C LEU A 550 25.89 -12.33 18.31
N GLY A 551 26.55 -12.70 19.41
CA GLY A 551 26.29 -12.12 20.73
C GLY A 551 26.53 -10.62 20.77
N ILE A 552 27.64 -10.14 20.20
CA ILE A 552 27.95 -8.70 20.08
C ILE A 552 26.89 -8.00 19.22
N ALA A 553 26.55 -8.55 18.05
CA ALA A 553 25.54 -7.98 17.16
C ALA A 553 24.16 -7.84 17.85
N PHE A 554 23.77 -8.85 18.63
CA PHE A 554 22.56 -8.86 19.44
C PHE A 554 22.60 -7.81 20.56
N MET A 555 23.72 -7.70 21.28
CA MET A 555 23.88 -6.73 22.37
C MET A 555 23.89 -5.28 21.86
N VAL A 556 24.58 -5.00 20.75
CA VAL A 556 24.58 -3.68 20.10
C VAL A 556 23.16 -3.29 19.69
N SER A 557 22.41 -4.20 19.07
CA SER A 557 21.02 -3.94 18.69
C SER A 557 20.10 -3.78 19.91
N THR A 558 20.33 -4.54 20.99
CA THR A 558 19.59 -4.38 22.25
C THR A 558 19.78 -2.98 22.84
N ALA A 559 20.99 -2.43 22.80
CA ALA A 559 21.24 -1.06 23.22
C ALA A 559 20.47 -0.05 22.35
N SER A 560 20.40 -0.27 21.03
CA SER A 560 19.61 0.57 20.11
C SER A 560 18.09 0.51 20.39
N VAL A 561 17.56 -0.64 20.80
CA VAL A 561 16.14 -0.81 21.19
C VAL A 561 15.78 0.09 22.38
N VAL A 562 16.73 0.38 23.27
CA VAL A 562 16.53 1.27 24.42
C VAL A 562 16.82 2.73 24.06
N PHE A 563 17.88 2.99 23.28
CA PHE A 563 18.31 4.34 22.89
C PHE A 563 17.26 5.08 22.05
N ASN A 564 16.69 4.42 21.03
CA ASN A 564 15.79 5.07 20.09
C ASN A 564 14.49 5.60 20.75
N PRO A 565 13.79 4.83 21.60
CA PRO A 565 12.64 5.35 22.35
C PRO A 565 13.02 6.49 23.31
N ALA A 566 14.19 6.44 23.95
CA ALA A 566 14.66 7.51 24.84
C ALA A 566 14.84 8.83 24.09
N ARG A 567 15.46 8.80 22.90
CA ARG A 567 15.59 9.98 22.03
C ARG A 567 14.23 10.55 21.62
N SER A 568 13.32 9.68 21.20
CA SER A 568 11.97 10.08 20.78
C SER A 568 11.17 10.71 21.93
N ALA A 569 11.32 10.20 23.15
CA ALA A 569 10.63 10.72 24.33
C ALA A 569 11.12 12.12 24.74
N VAL A 570 12.39 12.43 24.51
CA VAL A 570 13.04 13.70 24.90
C VAL A 570 12.84 14.82 23.86
N THR A 571 12.55 14.46 22.60
CA THR A 571 12.43 15.44 21.50
C THR A 571 11.37 16.53 21.76
N PRO A 572 10.15 16.23 22.26
CA PRO A 572 9.14 17.25 22.58
C PRO A 572 9.57 18.26 23.65
N ASP A 573 10.49 17.88 24.53
CA ASP A 573 10.97 18.74 25.62
C ASP A 573 12.01 19.77 25.14
N LEU A 574 12.61 19.54 23.96
CA LEU A 574 13.66 20.40 23.39
C LEU A 574 13.13 21.40 22.37
N VAL A 575 11.89 21.26 21.90
CA VAL A 575 11.32 22.13 20.86
C VAL A 575 9.88 22.54 21.20
N PRO A 576 9.47 23.79 20.96
CA PRO A 576 8.08 24.22 21.12
C PRO A 576 7.11 23.36 20.29
N ALA A 577 5.89 23.11 20.82
CA ALA A 577 4.90 22.24 20.20
C ALA A 577 4.56 22.59 18.73
N HIS A 578 4.53 23.87 18.38
CA HIS A 578 4.28 24.34 17.00
C HIS A 578 5.44 24.06 16.02
N LEU A 579 6.63 23.72 16.54
CA LEU A 579 7.82 23.33 15.76
C LEU A 579 8.08 21.82 15.79
N LEU A 580 7.33 21.04 16.57
CA LEU A 580 7.57 19.62 16.77
C LEU A 580 7.54 18.81 15.46
N GLN A 581 6.60 19.12 14.55
CA GLN A 581 6.55 18.49 13.24
C GLN A 581 7.81 18.81 12.41
N SER A 582 8.29 20.05 12.48
CA SER A 582 9.53 20.45 11.79
C SER A 582 10.76 19.76 12.38
N ALA A 583 10.81 19.56 13.70
CA ALA A 583 11.87 18.85 14.39
C ALA A 583 11.90 17.36 14.00
N ASN A 584 10.74 16.69 14.00
CA ASN A 584 10.63 15.30 13.55
C ASN A 584 11.03 15.12 12.08
N SER A 585 10.65 16.06 11.22
CA SER A 585 11.09 16.07 9.81
C SER A 585 12.61 16.24 9.68
N ALA A 586 13.23 17.07 10.52
CA ALA A 586 14.68 17.25 10.52
C ALA A 586 15.42 15.98 10.98
N LEU A 587 14.93 15.30 12.03
CA LEU A 587 15.46 14.01 12.49
C LEU A 587 15.41 12.96 11.36
N ALA A 588 14.24 12.79 10.73
CA ALA A 588 14.07 11.86 9.63
C ALA A 588 14.97 12.20 8.42
N PHE A 589 15.15 13.48 8.12
CA PHE A 589 16.04 13.93 7.05
C PHE A 589 17.52 13.62 7.34
N VAL A 590 17.97 13.88 8.56
CA VAL A 590 19.34 13.54 9.00
C VAL A 590 19.56 12.03 8.95
N GLU A 591 18.59 11.23 9.37
CA GLU A 591 18.66 9.77 9.27
C GLU A 591 18.92 9.31 7.82
N ARG A 592 18.20 9.86 6.84
CA ARG A 592 18.37 9.49 5.42
C ARG A 592 19.70 9.94 4.83
N ILE A 593 20.15 11.16 5.13
CA ILE A 593 21.44 11.65 4.62
C ILE A 593 22.61 10.86 5.24
N THR A 594 22.53 10.56 6.53
CA THR A 594 23.58 9.82 7.24
C THR A 594 23.62 8.35 6.82
N GLU A 595 22.49 7.75 6.45
CA GLU A 595 22.43 6.41 5.85
C GLU A 595 23.20 6.37 4.51
N ILE A 596 22.89 7.27 3.57
CA ILE A 596 23.57 7.37 2.28
C ILE A 596 25.07 7.66 2.46
N GLY A 597 25.39 8.70 3.24
CA GLY A 597 26.77 9.09 3.50
C GLY A 597 27.56 8.01 4.21
N GLY A 598 26.97 7.34 5.20
CA GLY A 598 27.60 6.29 6.01
C GLY A 598 28.01 5.09 5.16
N PHE A 599 27.12 4.59 4.30
CA PHE A 599 27.45 3.50 3.39
C PHE A 599 28.53 3.90 2.36
N LEU A 600 28.45 5.09 1.76
CA LEU A 600 29.49 5.56 0.84
C LEU A 600 30.86 5.67 1.53
N CYS A 601 30.90 6.22 2.74
CA CYS A 601 32.11 6.29 3.54
C CYS A 601 32.63 4.90 3.93
N ALA A 602 31.74 3.96 4.29
CA ALA A 602 32.13 2.58 4.62
C ALA A 602 32.81 1.90 3.44
N GLY A 603 32.26 2.04 2.23
CA GLY A 603 32.85 1.53 1.00
C GLY A 603 34.25 2.12 0.72
N ALA A 604 34.41 3.44 0.89
CA ALA A 604 35.70 4.10 0.71
C ALA A 604 36.74 3.63 1.74
N LEU A 605 36.37 3.52 3.02
CA LEU A 605 37.27 3.07 4.09
C LEU A 605 37.70 1.60 3.90
N LEU A 606 36.78 0.74 3.47
CA LEU A 606 37.08 -0.66 3.16
C LEU A 606 38.06 -0.80 2.00
N ALA A 607 37.98 0.07 1.00
CA ALA A 607 38.91 0.08 -0.13
C ALA A 607 40.33 0.54 0.28
N LEU A 608 40.46 1.37 1.31
CA LEU A 608 41.73 1.95 1.75
C LEU A 608 42.46 1.11 2.81
N SER A 609 41.73 0.62 3.82
CA SER A 609 42.36 0.11 5.07
C SER A 609 41.71 -1.16 5.64
N GLY A 610 40.71 -1.72 4.97
CA GLY A 610 40.07 -2.99 5.36
C GLY A 610 39.06 -2.89 6.52
N ILE A 611 38.54 -4.05 6.93
CA ILE A 611 37.38 -4.19 7.85
C ILE A 611 37.62 -3.61 9.27
N PRO A 612 38.79 -3.79 9.92
CA PRO A 612 38.98 -3.31 11.31
C PRO A 612 38.80 -1.79 11.49
N LEU A 613 39.17 -0.99 10.50
CA LEU A 613 39.06 0.47 10.56
C LEU A 613 37.60 0.94 10.63
N VAL A 614 36.70 0.20 9.97
CA VAL A 614 35.25 0.48 9.96
C VAL A 614 34.69 0.40 11.38
N PHE A 615 35.06 -0.63 12.15
CA PHE A 615 34.66 -0.77 13.56
C PHE A 615 35.30 0.29 14.47
N ALA A 616 36.57 0.63 14.25
CA ALA A 616 37.26 1.64 15.05
C ALA A 616 36.61 3.03 14.88
N ILE A 617 36.29 3.42 13.64
CA ILE A 617 35.60 4.68 13.35
C ILE A 617 34.21 4.69 13.98
N ASP A 618 33.47 3.58 13.86
CA ASP A 618 32.14 3.49 14.44
C ASP A 618 32.14 3.63 15.97
N ALA A 619 33.05 2.96 16.66
CA ALA A 619 33.21 3.12 18.12
C ALA A 619 33.45 4.58 18.51
N ILE A 620 34.24 5.33 17.73
CA ILE A 620 34.47 6.77 17.93
C ILE A 620 33.17 7.56 17.70
N THR A 621 32.35 7.22 16.69
CA THR A 621 31.08 7.91 16.44
C THR A 621 30.12 7.80 17.63
N PHE A 622 30.04 6.63 18.28
CA PHE A 622 29.23 6.46 19.49
C PHE A 622 29.79 7.23 20.69
N MET A 623 31.11 7.24 20.89
CA MET A 623 31.73 8.05 21.94
C MET A 623 31.47 9.55 21.76
N LEU A 624 31.59 10.04 20.52
CA LEU A 624 31.30 11.43 20.19
C LEU A 624 29.82 11.75 20.37
N SER A 625 28.91 10.84 20.00
CA SER A 625 27.46 10.99 20.21
C SER A 625 27.14 11.15 21.70
N ALA A 626 27.67 10.27 22.55
CA ALA A 626 27.58 10.38 24.01
C ALA A 626 28.13 11.73 24.53
N GLY A 627 29.27 12.18 23.97
CA GLY A 627 29.86 13.49 24.27
C GLY A 627 28.95 14.67 23.94
N PHE A 628 28.28 14.66 22.80
CA PHE A 628 27.29 15.68 22.44
C PHE A 628 26.08 15.64 23.38
N ILE A 629 25.57 14.45 23.71
CA ILE A 629 24.42 14.30 24.62
C ILE A 629 24.74 14.82 26.02
N LEU A 630 25.97 14.62 26.52
CA LEU A 630 26.43 15.18 27.79
C LEU A 630 26.27 16.71 27.85
N GLY A 631 26.53 17.40 26.73
CA GLY A 631 26.42 18.85 26.59
C GLY A 631 24.99 19.39 26.50
N ILE A 632 23.96 18.54 26.46
CA ILE A 632 22.55 18.99 26.38
C ILE A 632 22.03 19.33 27.78
N THR A 633 21.57 20.56 27.95
CA THR A 633 20.82 20.99 29.13
C THR A 633 19.34 20.71 28.91
N PHE A 634 18.77 19.76 29.66
CA PHE A 634 17.33 19.50 29.66
C PHE A 634 16.64 20.42 30.66
N PRO A 635 15.46 20.97 30.34
CA PRO A 635 14.57 21.54 31.36
C PRO A 635 14.36 20.48 32.46
N GLU A 636 14.25 20.89 33.73
CA GLU A 636 14.02 19.97 34.86
C GLU A 636 12.98 18.92 34.45
N MET A 637 13.45 17.70 34.22
CA MET A 637 12.59 16.60 33.82
C MET A 637 11.62 16.42 34.96
N ILE A 638 10.34 16.68 34.73
CA ILE A 638 9.29 16.25 35.65
C ILE A 638 9.45 14.73 35.66
N MET A 639 10.09 14.21 36.72
CA MET A 639 9.92 12.83 37.10
C MET A 639 8.45 12.72 37.48
N ASP A 640 7.60 12.51 36.48
CA ASP A 640 6.24 12.09 36.75
C ASP A 640 6.37 10.84 37.60
N ARG A 641 5.71 10.87 38.76
CA ARG A 641 5.72 9.79 39.75
C ARG A 641 5.56 8.47 39.01
N PRO A 642 6.26 7.40 39.43
CA PRO A 642 6.19 6.11 38.75
C PRO A 642 4.72 5.72 38.60
N HIS A 643 4.21 5.80 37.37
CA HIS A 643 2.93 5.21 37.04
C HIS A 643 3.07 3.71 37.35
N PRO A 644 2.10 3.09 38.07
CA PRO A 644 2.12 1.66 38.31
C PRO A 644 2.31 0.97 36.96
N GLY A 645 3.44 0.27 36.80
CA GLY A 645 3.80 -0.30 35.51
C GLY A 645 2.69 -1.24 35.05
N ALA A 646 2.32 -1.14 33.77
CA ALA A 646 1.34 -2.04 33.21
C ALA A 646 1.81 -3.48 33.46
N SER A 647 1.01 -4.26 34.18
CA SER A 647 1.38 -5.62 34.52
C SER A 647 1.62 -6.45 33.25
N LEU A 648 2.42 -7.53 33.33
CA LEU A 648 2.54 -8.50 32.21
C LEU A 648 1.17 -8.98 31.71
N ALA A 649 0.16 -8.97 32.59
CA ALA A 649 -1.23 -9.28 32.26
C ALA A 649 -1.90 -8.19 31.41
N GLU A 650 -1.63 -6.90 31.66
CA GLU A 650 -2.11 -5.78 30.83
C GLU A 650 -1.42 -5.77 29.46
N VAL A 651 -0.10 -5.97 29.39
CA VAL A 651 0.60 -6.09 28.10
C VAL A 651 0.03 -7.25 27.27
N ARG A 652 -0.27 -8.38 27.93
CA ARG A 652 -0.90 -9.53 27.27
C ARG A 652 -2.32 -9.21 26.80
N SER A 653 -3.16 -8.59 27.64
CA SER A 653 -4.54 -8.26 27.27
C SER A 653 -4.59 -7.25 26.12
N GLU A 654 -3.64 -6.31 26.10
CA GLU A 654 -3.49 -5.32 25.02
C GLU A 654 -3.04 -5.95 23.69
N ILE A 655 -2.10 -6.90 23.70
CA ILE A 655 -1.71 -7.66 22.50
C ILE A 655 -2.91 -8.44 21.95
N VAL A 656 -3.68 -9.09 22.83
CA VAL A 656 -4.89 -9.85 22.45
C VAL A 656 -5.94 -8.93 21.85
N ALA A 657 -6.14 -7.73 22.41
CA ALA A 657 -7.06 -6.73 21.87
C ALA A 657 -6.65 -6.26 20.47
N GLY A 658 -5.36 -5.98 20.25
CA GLY A 658 -4.82 -5.62 18.94
C GLY A 658 -5.03 -6.71 17.88
N LEU A 659 -4.78 -7.98 18.24
CA LEU A 659 -5.04 -9.13 17.36
C LEU A 659 -6.53 -9.32 17.07
N HIS A 660 -7.41 -9.04 18.04
CA HIS A 660 -8.86 -9.06 17.84
C HIS A 660 -9.31 -7.99 16.84
N LEU A 661 -8.76 -6.77 16.93
CA LEU A 661 -9.06 -5.70 15.97
C LEU A 661 -8.59 -6.08 14.56
N ILE A 662 -7.35 -6.55 14.42
CA ILE A 662 -6.82 -7.01 13.13
C ILE A 662 -7.74 -8.08 12.56
N ARG A 663 -8.22 -9.03 13.38
CA ARG A 663 -9.14 -10.08 12.93
C ARG A 663 -10.50 -9.54 12.47
N ARG A 664 -11.00 -8.44 13.03
CA ARG A 664 -12.32 -7.88 12.66
C ARG A 664 -12.30 -7.02 11.41
N VAL A 665 -11.24 -6.23 11.18
CA VAL A 665 -11.21 -5.28 10.05
C VAL A 665 -10.53 -5.91 8.83
N THR A 666 -11.29 -6.15 7.76
CA THR A 666 -10.77 -6.81 6.54
C THR A 666 -9.57 -6.10 5.93
N LEU A 667 -9.59 -4.76 5.83
CA LEU A 667 -8.45 -4.02 5.29
C LEU A 667 -7.20 -4.23 6.14
N LEU A 668 -7.29 -4.18 7.47
CA LEU A 668 -6.15 -4.41 8.36
C LEU A 668 -5.58 -5.82 8.20
N ARG A 669 -6.42 -6.87 8.09
CA ARG A 669 -5.95 -8.24 7.79
C ARG A 669 -5.12 -8.28 6.51
N VAL A 670 -5.61 -7.63 5.46
CA VAL A 670 -4.95 -7.57 4.16
C VAL A 670 -3.60 -6.84 4.28
N LEU A 671 -3.57 -5.65 4.89
CA LEU A 671 -2.35 -4.85 5.03
C LEU A 671 -1.30 -5.56 5.90
N PHE A 672 -1.69 -6.25 6.97
CA PHE A 672 -0.80 -7.00 7.85
C PHE A 672 -0.21 -8.23 7.15
N SER A 673 -1.07 -9.07 6.57
CA SER A 673 -0.64 -10.26 5.85
C SER A 673 0.28 -9.89 4.69
N PHE A 674 -0.05 -8.82 3.97
CA PHE A 674 0.81 -8.31 2.91
C PHE A 674 2.14 -7.77 3.42
N SER A 675 2.13 -6.97 4.50
CA SER A 675 3.38 -6.47 5.11
C SER A 675 4.31 -7.60 5.53
N PHE A 676 3.75 -8.67 6.12
CA PHE A 676 4.50 -9.88 6.48
C PHE A 676 5.14 -10.54 5.25
N LEU A 677 4.32 -10.83 4.23
CA LEU A 677 4.78 -11.56 3.04
C LEU A 677 5.78 -10.74 2.22
N MET A 678 5.56 -9.43 2.07
CA MET A 678 6.52 -8.55 1.42
C MET A 678 7.83 -8.45 2.19
N ALA A 679 7.79 -8.40 3.54
CA ALA A 679 9.00 -8.45 4.36
C ALA A 679 9.74 -9.79 4.22
N ALA A 680 9.01 -10.92 4.19
CA ALA A 680 9.57 -12.24 3.99
C ALA A 680 10.23 -12.42 2.61
N GLY A 681 9.62 -11.87 1.56
CA GLY A 681 10.23 -11.86 0.23
C GLY A 681 11.46 -10.94 0.18
N GLY A 682 11.27 -9.67 0.51
CA GLY A 682 12.27 -8.62 0.28
C GLY A 682 13.52 -8.72 1.17
N SER A 683 13.38 -9.23 2.39
CA SER A 683 14.52 -9.36 3.32
C SER A 683 15.55 -10.41 2.91
N ALA A 684 15.22 -11.31 1.97
CA ALA A 684 16.20 -12.21 1.37
C ALA A 684 17.35 -11.47 0.71
N LEU A 685 17.13 -10.22 0.27
CA LEU A 685 18.16 -9.36 -0.31
C LEU A 685 19.29 -9.06 0.70
N LEU A 686 18.98 -8.86 1.99
CA LEU A 686 19.95 -8.44 3.00
C LEU A 686 21.18 -9.37 3.10
N PRO A 687 21.02 -10.69 3.36
CA PRO A 687 22.16 -11.59 3.46
C PRO A 687 22.77 -11.95 2.10
N LEU A 688 22.01 -11.79 1.01
CA LEU A 688 22.47 -12.09 -0.34
C LEU A 688 23.27 -10.94 -0.96
N MET A 689 23.13 -9.71 -0.46
CA MET A 689 23.84 -8.54 -0.99
C MET A 689 25.37 -8.66 -0.88
N VAL A 690 25.89 -9.30 0.17
CA VAL A 690 27.33 -9.52 0.33
C VAL A 690 27.90 -10.49 -0.72
N PRO A 691 27.42 -11.75 -0.84
CA PRO A 691 27.89 -12.64 -1.90
C PRO A 691 27.52 -12.13 -3.30
N LEU A 692 26.43 -11.36 -3.46
CA LEU A 692 26.12 -10.68 -4.72
C LEU A 692 27.25 -9.71 -5.10
N ALA A 693 27.69 -8.86 -4.18
CA ALA A 693 28.75 -7.91 -4.44
C ALA A 693 30.11 -8.57 -4.70
N ILE A 694 30.49 -9.55 -3.87
CA ILE A 694 31.84 -10.14 -3.89
C ILE A 694 31.96 -11.22 -4.96
N ASP A 695 31.06 -12.21 -4.94
CA ASP A 695 31.23 -13.43 -5.74
C ASP A 695 30.56 -13.32 -7.11
N HIS A 696 29.41 -12.66 -7.20
CA HIS A 696 28.62 -12.58 -8.44
C HIS A 696 28.98 -11.35 -9.29
N LEU A 697 29.21 -10.20 -8.66
CA LEU A 697 29.56 -8.94 -9.35
C LEU A 697 31.05 -8.61 -9.35
N HIS A 698 31.86 -9.36 -8.59
CA HIS A 698 33.31 -9.15 -8.46
C HIS A 698 33.72 -7.72 -8.05
N ALA A 699 32.88 -7.04 -7.27
CA ALA A 699 33.09 -5.66 -6.83
C ALA A 699 33.93 -5.55 -5.54
N GLY A 700 34.32 -6.69 -4.96
CA GLY A 700 35.09 -6.74 -3.71
C GLY A 700 34.31 -6.24 -2.49
N ASN A 701 35.02 -6.05 -1.38
CA ASN A 701 34.42 -5.67 -0.09
C ASN A 701 33.75 -4.30 -0.11
N SER A 702 34.24 -3.37 -0.93
CA SER A 702 33.63 -2.04 -1.09
C SER A 702 32.35 -2.07 -1.92
N GLY A 703 32.11 -3.13 -2.69
CA GLY A 703 30.90 -3.28 -3.50
C GLY A 703 29.62 -3.35 -2.68
N PHE A 704 29.62 -4.10 -1.58
CA PHE A 704 28.43 -4.28 -0.72
C PHE A 704 27.85 -2.95 -0.19
N PRO A 705 28.62 -2.09 0.52
CA PRO A 705 28.07 -0.84 1.01
C PRO A 705 27.70 0.14 -0.11
N LEU A 706 28.35 0.09 -1.28
CA LEU A 706 27.94 0.90 -2.43
C LEU A 706 26.56 0.48 -2.98
N LEU A 707 26.23 -0.82 -2.96
CA LEU A 707 24.90 -1.31 -3.32
C LEU A 707 23.83 -0.87 -2.30
N GLU A 708 24.15 -0.92 -1.00
CA GLU A 708 23.28 -0.39 0.07
C GLU A 708 23.05 1.11 -0.07
N ALA A 709 24.10 1.89 -0.35
CA ALA A 709 23.98 3.32 -0.63
C ALA A 709 23.04 3.60 -1.82
N SER A 710 23.11 2.77 -2.87
CA SER A 710 22.24 2.89 -4.05
C SER A 710 20.77 2.68 -3.69
N LEU A 711 20.47 1.67 -2.88
CA LEU A 711 19.13 1.42 -2.34
C LEU A 711 18.62 2.60 -1.50
N ALA A 712 19.47 3.16 -0.63
CA ALA A 712 19.14 4.30 0.25
C ALA A 712 18.89 5.61 -0.54
N VAL A 713 19.68 5.89 -1.57
CA VAL A 713 19.45 7.01 -2.50
C VAL A 713 18.08 6.86 -3.17
N GLY A 714 17.79 5.66 -3.67
CA GLY A 714 16.48 5.33 -4.24
C GLY A 714 15.33 5.58 -3.28
N ALA A 715 15.42 5.05 -2.05
CA ALA A 715 14.41 5.25 -1.02
C ALA A 715 14.17 6.74 -0.74
N THR A 716 15.22 7.53 -0.63
CA THR A 716 15.11 8.99 -0.41
C THR A 716 14.37 9.68 -1.55
N LEU A 717 14.70 9.36 -2.80
CA LEU A 717 14.00 9.89 -3.98
C LEU A 717 12.53 9.44 -4.00
N GLY A 718 12.24 8.18 -3.66
CA GLY A 718 10.87 7.66 -3.60
C GLY A 718 10.01 8.33 -2.54
N ALA A 719 10.58 8.63 -1.37
CA ALA A 719 9.89 9.36 -0.32
C ALA A 719 9.51 10.79 -0.77
N LEU A 720 10.42 11.48 -1.46
CA LEU A 720 10.15 12.81 -2.05
C LEU A 720 9.05 12.73 -3.12
N LEU A 721 9.18 11.80 -4.07
CA LEU A 721 8.19 11.60 -5.15
C LEU A 721 6.80 11.29 -4.60
N THR A 722 6.72 10.46 -3.56
CA THR A 722 5.44 10.11 -2.91
C THR A 722 4.74 11.34 -2.33
N GLY A 723 5.49 12.32 -1.82
CA GLY A 723 4.94 13.60 -1.35
C GLY A 723 4.29 14.45 -2.45
N PHE A 724 4.76 14.34 -3.69
CA PHE A 724 4.19 15.04 -4.86
C PHE A 724 3.02 14.28 -5.50
N ILE A 725 2.99 12.96 -5.35
CA ILE A 725 1.93 12.10 -5.89
C ILE A 725 0.74 12.10 -4.91
N GLN A 726 -0.01 13.20 -4.89
CA GLN A 726 -1.30 13.30 -4.18
C GLN A 726 -2.40 12.58 -4.96
N THR A 727 -2.31 11.26 -5.11
CA THR A 727 -3.36 10.49 -5.78
C THR A 727 -4.40 10.00 -4.76
N SER A 728 -5.69 10.09 -5.13
CA SER A 728 -6.82 9.72 -4.29
C SER A 728 -6.99 8.19 -4.07
N ARG A 729 -6.03 7.36 -4.49
CA ARG A 729 -6.14 5.89 -4.47
C ARG A 729 -4.84 5.24 -3.97
N ARG A 730 -4.66 5.20 -2.65
CA ARG A 730 -3.41 4.76 -2.02
C ARG A 730 -3.15 3.27 -2.21
N GLY A 731 -4.20 2.48 -2.33
CA GLY A 731 -4.08 1.07 -2.69
C GLY A 731 -3.40 0.83 -4.03
N VAL A 732 -3.61 1.73 -5.01
CA VAL A 732 -2.92 1.65 -6.31
C VAL A 732 -1.43 1.94 -6.14
N MET A 733 -1.05 2.92 -5.32
CA MET A 733 0.36 3.22 -5.03
C MET A 733 1.04 2.03 -4.33
N ILE A 734 0.36 1.40 -3.37
CA ILE A 734 0.85 0.18 -2.69
C ILE A 734 1.16 -0.92 -3.70
N ILE A 735 0.24 -1.18 -4.63
CA ILE A 735 0.40 -2.22 -5.66
C ILE A 735 1.53 -1.86 -6.61
N LEU A 736 1.59 -0.62 -7.11
CA LEU A 736 2.64 -0.18 -8.04
C LEU A 736 4.02 -0.20 -7.39
N GLY A 737 4.14 0.30 -6.16
CA GLY A 737 5.39 0.30 -5.40
C GLY A 737 5.88 -1.11 -5.09
N ALA A 738 4.98 -2.00 -4.65
CA ALA A 738 5.36 -3.38 -4.35
C ALA A 738 5.74 -4.17 -5.62
N SER A 739 5.01 -3.98 -6.73
CA SER A 739 5.37 -4.57 -8.02
C SER A 739 6.71 -4.03 -8.51
N GLY A 740 6.95 -2.72 -8.38
CA GLY A 740 8.23 -2.10 -8.75
C GLY A 740 9.40 -2.65 -7.93
N MET A 741 9.23 -2.84 -6.63
CA MET A 741 10.25 -3.41 -5.75
C MET A 741 10.56 -4.87 -6.12
N ALA A 742 9.52 -5.65 -6.42
CA ALA A 742 9.66 -7.04 -6.84
C ALA A 742 10.36 -7.16 -8.21
N ILE A 743 9.98 -6.34 -9.18
CA ILE A 743 10.62 -6.26 -10.50
C ILE A 743 12.09 -5.83 -10.38
N ALA A 744 12.39 -4.82 -9.56
CA ALA A 744 13.75 -4.39 -9.28
C ALA A 744 14.59 -5.55 -8.72
N THR A 745 14.04 -6.33 -7.79
CA THR A 745 14.72 -7.50 -7.22
C THR A 745 14.99 -8.58 -8.28
N ILE A 746 14.04 -8.83 -9.19
CA ILE A 746 14.24 -9.73 -10.34
C ILE A 746 15.38 -9.23 -11.23
N PHE A 747 15.43 -7.93 -11.53
CA PHE A 747 16.49 -7.38 -12.37
C PHE A 747 17.87 -7.38 -11.68
N VAL A 748 17.92 -7.16 -10.37
CA VAL A 748 19.12 -7.37 -9.55
C VAL A 748 19.60 -8.82 -9.66
N ALA A 749 18.69 -9.79 -9.54
CA ALA A 749 19.00 -11.21 -9.61
C ALA A 749 19.62 -11.66 -10.95
N LEU A 750 19.23 -10.99 -12.04
CA LEU A 750 19.66 -11.34 -13.39
C LEU A 750 20.96 -10.62 -13.78
N SER A 751 21.22 -9.47 -13.17
CA SER A 751 22.33 -8.58 -13.53
C SER A 751 23.70 -9.17 -13.20
N ASN A 752 24.67 -8.97 -14.09
CA ASN A 752 26.09 -9.24 -13.85
C ASN A 752 26.94 -7.96 -13.92
N SER A 753 26.28 -6.81 -14.07
CA SER A 753 26.94 -5.51 -14.06
C SER A 753 26.70 -4.86 -12.71
N PHE A 754 27.78 -4.46 -12.04
CA PHE A 754 27.69 -3.75 -10.79
C PHE A 754 26.86 -2.47 -10.93
N VAL A 755 27.08 -1.70 -12.00
CA VAL A 755 26.38 -0.44 -12.28
C VAL A 755 24.88 -0.67 -12.51
N LEU A 756 24.51 -1.67 -13.33
CA LEU A 756 23.10 -1.97 -13.55
C LEU A 756 22.42 -2.46 -12.26
N THR A 757 23.12 -3.26 -11.46
CA THR A 757 22.60 -3.73 -10.17
C THR A 757 22.34 -2.56 -9.21
N ALA A 758 23.27 -1.61 -9.12
CA ALA A 758 23.10 -0.39 -8.35
C ALA A 758 21.89 0.44 -8.83
N ILE A 759 21.70 0.58 -10.15
CA ILE A 759 20.54 1.26 -10.73
C ILE A 759 19.23 0.54 -10.36
N PHE A 760 19.18 -0.78 -10.48
CA PHE A 760 17.99 -1.56 -10.12
C PHE A 760 17.68 -1.48 -8.63
N LEU A 761 18.69 -1.51 -7.75
CA LEU A 761 18.51 -1.28 -6.32
C LEU A 761 17.98 0.11 -6.01
N ALA A 762 18.50 1.16 -6.66
CA ALA A 762 17.97 2.50 -6.53
C ALA A 762 16.50 2.58 -6.99
N GLY A 763 16.15 1.95 -8.12
CA GLY A 763 14.77 1.81 -8.56
C GLY A 763 13.88 1.05 -7.55
N GLY A 764 14.43 -0.02 -6.96
CA GLY A 764 13.78 -0.79 -5.89
C GLY A 764 13.54 0.04 -4.62
N GLY A 765 14.49 0.89 -4.25
CA GLY A 765 14.36 1.84 -3.14
C GLY A 765 13.25 2.86 -3.39
N VAL A 766 13.18 3.43 -4.59
CA VAL A 766 12.09 4.34 -5.00
C VAL A 766 10.74 3.62 -4.84
N ALA A 767 10.63 2.42 -5.40
CA ALA A 767 9.41 1.64 -5.39
C ALA A 767 9.00 1.21 -3.97
N ASN A 768 9.97 0.87 -3.10
CA ASN A 768 9.74 0.54 -1.70
C ASN A 768 9.05 1.71 -0.97
N MET A 769 9.44 2.97 -1.20
CA MET A 769 8.80 4.11 -0.55
C MET A 769 7.42 4.45 -1.11
N ILE A 770 7.21 4.28 -2.43
CA ILE A 770 5.88 4.39 -3.05
C ILE A 770 4.91 3.33 -2.49
N TYR A 771 5.43 2.19 -2.04
CA TYR A 771 4.67 1.16 -1.33
C TYR A 771 4.47 1.49 0.17
N LEU A 772 5.55 1.78 0.89
CA LEU A 772 5.58 1.80 2.35
C LEU A 772 4.81 3.00 2.92
N ILE A 773 4.97 4.19 2.33
CA ILE A 773 4.35 5.41 2.85
C ILE A 773 2.82 5.31 2.78
N PRO A 774 2.19 5.02 1.63
CA PRO A 774 0.73 4.91 1.56
C PRO A 774 0.17 3.75 2.40
N MET A 775 0.93 2.65 2.53
CA MET A 775 0.59 1.53 3.43
C MET A 775 0.50 1.98 4.89
N VAL A 776 1.50 2.70 5.37
CA VAL A 776 1.51 3.26 6.73
C VAL A 776 0.38 4.24 6.92
N THR A 777 0.12 5.14 5.95
CA THR A 777 -0.96 6.12 6.04
C THR A 777 -2.34 5.46 6.08
N LEU A 778 -2.60 4.46 5.22
CA LEU A 778 -3.86 3.70 5.26
C LEU A 778 -4.05 3.00 6.61
N LEU A 779 -2.98 2.45 7.18
CA LEU A 779 -3.04 1.87 8.50
C LEU A 779 -3.41 2.91 9.59
N GLN A 780 -2.83 4.11 9.53
CA GLN A 780 -3.14 5.19 10.48
C GLN A 780 -4.59 5.64 10.40
N GLU A 781 -5.12 5.78 9.19
CA GLU A 781 -6.51 6.21 8.97
C GLU A 781 -7.53 5.12 9.28
N ASN A 782 -7.11 3.86 9.26
CA ASN A 782 -7.95 2.70 9.58
C ASN A 782 -7.77 2.19 11.00
N THR A 783 -7.12 2.98 11.86
CA THR A 783 -6.93 2.64 13.26
C THR A 783 -7.24 3.83 14.17
N ASP A 784 -8.13 3.58 15.14
CA ASP A 784 -8.52 4.58 16.15
C ASP A 784 -7.31 5.07 16.93
N SER A 785 -7.32 6.36 17.30
CA SER A 785 -6.20 7.01 17.98
C SER A 785 -5.83 6.31 19.29
N GLU A 786 -6.79 5.75 20.00
CA GLU A 786 -6.58 5.06 21.28
C GLU A 786 -5.78 3.76 21.14
N ILE A 787 -5.96 3.01 20.05
CA ILE A 787 -5.31 1.70 19.84
C ILE A 787 -4.21 1.75 18.76
N ARG A 788 -3.99 2.90 18.12
CA ARG A 788 -3.04 3.07 17.02
C ARG A 788 -1.64 2.61 17.36
N GLY A 789 -1.08 3.05 18.49
CA GLY A 789 0.25 2.63 18.93
C GLY A 789 0.40 1.11 19.02
N ARG A 790 -0.64 0.43 19.52
CA ARG A 790 -0.69 -1.03 19.67
C ARG A 790 -0.73 -1.76 18.34
N VAL A 791 -1.54 -1.28 17.39
CA VAL A 791 -1.62 -1.85 16.04
C VAL A 791 -0.30 -1.67 15.29
N PHE A 792 0.34 -0.51 15.43
CA PHE A 792 1.65 -0.26 14.85
C PHE A 792 2.73 -1.18 15.42
N ALA A 793 2.70 -1.41 16.74
CA ALA A 793 3.60 -2.33 17.42
C ALA A 793 3.40 -3.78 16.94
N ALA A 794 2.14 -4.25 16.86
CA ALA A 794 1.82 -5.57 16.32
C ALA A 794 2.27 -5.75 14.86
N ARG A 795 2.07 -4.73 14.02
CA ARG A 795 2.57 -4.75 12.63
C ARG A 795 4.09 -4.84 12.61
N PHE A 796 4.77 -4.06 13.43
CA PHE A 796 6.22 -4.05 13.49
C PHE A 796 6.77 -5.43 13.89
N THR A 797 6.23 -6.05 14.96
CA THR A 797 6.55 -7.43 15.36
C THR A 797 6.34 -8.42 14.20
N LEU A 798 5.22 -8.29 13.49
CA LEU A 798 4.92 -9.15 12.34
C LEU A 798 5.92 -8.95 11.19
N ILE A 799 6.33 -7.71 10.91
CA ILE A 799 7.37 -7.42 9.90
C ILE A 799 8.70 -8.03 10.31
N GLN A 800 9.10 -7.94 11.58
CA GLN A 800 10.34 -8.57 12.07
C GLN A 800 10.29 -10.09 11.89
N LEU A 801 9.15 -10.73 12.16
CA LEU A 801 8.99 -12.16 11.88
C LEU A 801 9.12 -12.46 10.38
N GLY A 802 8.53 -11.63 9.52
CA GLY A 802 8.69 -11.73 8.07
C GLY A 802 10.16 -11.63 7.67
N ILE A 803 10.90 -10.65 8.22
CA ILE A 803 12.34 -10.49 7.98
C ILE A 803 13.08 -11.79 8.31
N LEU A 804 12.84 -12.40 9.48
CA LEU A 804 13.49 -13.66 9.87
C LEU A 804 13.21 -14.81 8.88
N VAL A 805 12.00 -14.88 8.31
CA VAL A 805 11.66 -15.88 7.28
C VAL A 805 12.49 -15.67 6.02
N GLY A 806 12.64 -14.43 5.55
CA GLY A 806 13.43 -14.14 4.36
C GLY A 806 14.93 -14.36 4.57
N LEU A 807 15.46 -14.02 5.75
CA LEU A 807 16.83 -14.34 6.15
C LEU A 807 17.09 -15.85 6.14
N GLY A 808 16.18 -16.64 6.72
CA GLY A 808 16.25 -18.09 6.71
C GLY A 808 16.18 -18.67 5.31
N TYR A 809 15.24 -18.20 4.48
CA TYR A 809 15.12 -18.59 3.08
C TYR A 809 16.41 -18.34 2.30
N ALA A 810 16.99 -17.16 2.38
CA ALA A 810 18.23 -16.82 1.68
C ALA A 810 19.39 -17.75 2.06
N GLY A 811 19.48 -18.09 3.34
CA GLY A 811 20.44 -19.06 3.83
C GLY A 811 20.22 -20.48 3.27
N ILE A 812 18.97 -20.98 3.28
CA ILE A 812 18.65 -22.31 2.74
C ILE A 812 18.88 -22.36 1.23
N ALA A 813 18.42 -21.34 0.50
CA ALA A 813 18.48 -21.27 -0.95
C ALA A 813 19.92 -21.26 -1.51
N THR A 814 20.89 -20.87 -0.69
CA THR A 814 22.32 -20.85 -1.03
C THR A 814 23.12 -21.98 -0.37
N SER A 815 22.46 -22.85 0.41
CA SER A 815 23.11 -23.98 1.07
C SER A 815 23.44 -25.09 0.06
N GLY A 816 24.71 -25.51 0.00
CA GLY A 816 25.17 -26.63 -0.84
C GLY A 816 25.69 -26.26 -2.24
N SER A 817 25.61 -25.00 -2.64
CA SER A 817 26.17 -24.45 -3.90
C SER A 817 27.35 -23.52 -3.61
N SER A 818 28.24 -23.28 -4.58
CA SER A 818 29.21 -22.19 -4.45
C SER A 818 28.44 -20.87 -4.30
N ALA A 819 28.73 -20.11 -3.23
CA ALA A 819 27.88 -19.03 -2.74
C ALA A 819 27.43 -18.06 -3.85
N GLY A 820 28.33 -17.68 -4.76
CA GLY A 820 28.01 -16.82 -5.91
C GLY A 820 26.98 -17.36 -6.92
N SER A 821 26.99 -18.67 -7.22
CA SER A 821 26.15 -19.24 -8.30
C SER A 821 24.66 -19.35 -7.93
N ALA A 822 24.34 -19.43 -6.63
CA ALA A 822 22.96 -19.53 -6.15
C ALA A 822 22.34 -18.19 -5.76
N VAL A 823 23.11 -17.10 -5.66
CA VAL A 823 22.59 -15.77 -5.32
C VAL A 823 21.53 -15.31 -6.32
N GLY A 824 21.85 -15.34 -7.61
CA GLY A 824 20.92 -14.94 -8.68
C GLY A 824 19.61 -15.71 -8.60
N PRO A 825 19.61 -17.05 -8.65
CA PRO A 825 18.41 -17.87 -8.49
C PRO A 825 17.61 -17.57 -7.20
N ALA A 826 18.28 -17.41 -6.07
CA ALA A 826 17.63 -17.13 -4.79
C ALA A 826 16.90 -15.77 -4.79
N LEU A 827 17.54 -14.72 -5.33
CA LEU A 827 16.94 -13.40 -5.50
C LEU A 827 15.81 -13.40 -6.54
N LEU A 828 15.95 -14.18 -7.61
CA LEU A 828 14.92 -14.31 -8.64
C LEU A 828 13.63 -14.90 -8.06
N ILE A 829 13.74 -15.98 -7.28
CA ILE A 829 12.60 -16.59 -6.58
C ILE A 829 11.98 -15.60 -5.58
N SER A 830 12.79 -14.86 -4.82
CA SER A 830 12.30 -13.82 -3.89
C SER A 830 11.52 -12.72 -4.63
N GLY A 831 12.06 -12.20 -5.72
CA GLY A 831 11.42 -11.20 -6.57
C GLY A 831 10.09 -11.71 -7.16
N ILE A 832 10.09 -12.93 -7.70
CA ILE A 832 8.88 -13.59 -8.22
C ILE A 832 7.84 -13.75 -7.11
N PHE A 833 8.25 -14.23 -5.93
CA PHE A 833 7.35 -14.40 -4.79
C PHE A 833 6.67 -13.09 -4.41
N MET A 834 7.43 -12.00 -4.23
CA MET A 834 6.87 -10.67 -3.94
C MET A 834 5.90 -10.20 -5.03
N LEU A 835 6.21 -10.50 -6.29
CA LEU A 835 5.41 -10.10 -7.42
C LEU A 835 4.09 -10.88 -7.49
N VAL A 836 4.10 -12.17 -7.18
CA VAL A 836 2.90 -13.01 -7.04
C VAL A 836 2.04 -12.51 -5.87
N ILE A 837 2.64 -12.24 -4.72
CA ILE A 837 1.92 -11.70 -3.55
C ILE A 837 1.29 -10.35 -3.88
N THR A 838 1.99 -9.49 -4.61
CA THR A 838 1.45 -8.21 -5.08
C THR A 838 0.32 -8.40 -6.10
N GLY A 839 0.44 -9.38 -7.00
CA GLY A 839 -0.61 -9.76 -7.92
C GLY A 839 -1.90 -10.20 -7.22
N LEU A 840 -1.78 -11.06 -6.20
CA LEU A 840 -2.89 -11.49 -5.35
C LEU A 840 -3.48 -10.32 -4.55
N LEU A 841 -2.63 -9.45 -4.02
CA LEU A 841 -3.07 -8.24 -3.32
C LEU A 841 -3.83 -7.29 -4.26
N SER A 842 -3.40 -7.16 -5.52
CA SER A 842 -4.04 -6.26 -6.50
C SER A 842 -5.50 -6.61 -6.77
N LEU A 843 -5.89 -7.84 -6.44
CA LEU A 843 -7.25 -8.31 -6.57
C LEU A 843 -8.13 -7.95 -5.36
N SER A 844 -7.54 -7.42 -4.27
CA SER A 844 -8.24 -7.02 -3.05
C SER A 844 -9.14 -5.82 -3.31
N THR A 845 -10.41 -5.96 -2.96
CA THR A 845 -11.44 -4.97 -3.23
C THR A 845 -11.41 -3.85 -2.20
N SER A 846 -11.11 -4.20 -0.94
CA SER A 846 -10.87 -3.24 0.13
C SER A 846 -9.67 -2.36 -0.17
N LEU A 847 -8.56 -2.94 -0.63
CA LEU A 847 -7.37 -2.17 -0.97
C LEU A 847 -7.58 -1.29 -2.20
N ARG A 848 -8.27 -1.77 -3.24
CA ARG A 848 -8.49 -0.98 -4.46
C ARG A 848 -9.41 0.23 -4.27
N ARG A 849 -10.24 0.21 -3.23
CA ARG A 849 -11.17 1.30 -2.88
C ARG A 849 -10.52 2.36 -1.98
N SER A 850 -9.50 1.99 -1.23
CA SER A 850 -8.63 2.88 -0.42
C SER A 850 -7.49 3.48 -1.24
#